data_AF-A0AAN4PLA9-F1
#
_entry.id   AF-A0AAN4PLA9-F1
#
_cell.length_a   1.000
_cell.length_b   1.000
_cell.length_c   1.000
_cell.angle_alpha   90.00
_cell.angle_beta   90.00
_cell.angle_gamma   90.00
#
_symmetry.space_group_name_H-M   'P 1'
#
loop_
_entity.id
_entity.type
_entity.pdbx_description
1 polymer ?
#
loop_
_entity_poly.entity_id
_entity_poly.type
_entity_poly.pdbx_seq_one_letter_code
_entity_poly.pdbx_strand_id
1 'polypeptide(L)'
;MTRENQRDGKVVRLSSKTNELLEIDSKHSAGGIFPLPVFIKSGKGSILKDVDGNEIIDFICMLSATNLGQCHPKLLEAMITSMQTITLTNIATKVGDWAEFARDMCTRFGYDKMAGMVSGTEGADAAVKFARKWGIKVKGIPPRDVLVLGVSDNYHGVGSGIWPIMNDMGQSSDYGIVNENLRNTNPKTGELLKYGCLKDFEQVLSDVHGRVAAIIMECIHGKKPSFEEELNFAIGVRQLCKKYNILFIADEVRMGSGKTGKFLCSDWMGPENKPDMVVMGKSITGGAYPTSYIFGHNEVMNLVGGYESVATFGMAPAAIAATRATLQIMDEERLVERATWIGQIWKKETADWNMPWLDYTTNRGADLGLYLKRTGSPRHTTRRLSMLCLHKGVLTYPDGDRVRMGVALNIPEADLLRGITSVKEALLELEDYDEIETGPPMKGVVPDMALESSQTFLDILQGLKPRLSPTSSADSECSYSDYWDDAEFVAIVERPPCNPTPTILNPEELTEVEKAISSRPPANPSAPLSTPIDMPTTLTILTCYTLLLQAYDTIFSQIYSALAIRTDITSPSSIPSVLPGLHFGGFDLDEHRDMQIEMPIQLSARMLVRIEQKLGFAEICYSHALDNNRNASSNCGIVDTVTASALLDILFKPNHPRVSHEAREKWKSYLGETENGGN
;
A
#
# COMPACT_ATOMS: atom_id res chain seq x y z
N MET A 1 -37.53 37.88 -1.01
CA MET A 1 -37.10 37.58 0.37
C MET A 1 -36.15 36.41 0.31
N THR A 2 -34.86 36.75 0.29
CA THR A 2 -33.72 35.84 0.36
C THR A 2 -33.54 35.37 1.79
N ARG A 3 -33.58 34.06 2.00
CA ARG A 3 -32.92 33.36 3.11
C ARG A 3 -32.35 32.07 2.54
N GLU A 4 -31.27 32.21 1.77
CA GLU A 4 -30.28 31.15 1.70
C GLU A 4 -29.75 30.98 3.13
N ASN A 5 -30.12 29.87 3.77
CA ASN A 5 -29.47 29.45 5.00
C ASN A 5 -28.03 29.08 4.63
N GLN A 6 -27.10 30.02 4.76
CA GLN A 6 -25.69 29.69 5.02
C GLN A 6 -25.68 28.84 6.29
N ARG A 7 -25.54 27.51 6.13
CA ARG A 7 -25.08 26.68 7.23
C ARG A 7 -23.57 26.93 7.32
N ASP A 8 -23.14 27.68 8.33
CA ASP A 8 -21.73 27.70 8.71
C ASP A 8 -21.36 26.26 9.10
N GLY A 9 -20.55 25.57 8.30
CA GLY A 9 -20.16 24.19 8.58
C GLY A 9 -19.26 24.11 9.82
N LYS A 10 -19.31 22.96 10.48
CA LYS A 10 -18.52 22.72 11.69
C LYS A 10 -17.04 22.54 11.33
N VAL A 11 -16.16 22.84 12.28
CA VAL A 11 -14.70 22.74 12.11
C VAL A 11 -14.08 21.94 13.25
N VAL A 12 -13.20 20.98 12.93
CA VAL A 12 -12.34 20.28 13.90
C VAL A 12 -10.91 20.81 13.75
N ARG A 13 -10.37 21.38 14.84
CA ARG A 13 -8.99 21.89 14.93
C ARG A 13 -8.14 21.05 15.88
N LEU A 14 -6.85 20.93 15.59
CA LEU A 14 -5.88 20.37 16.51
C LEU A 14 -5.58 21.39 17.63
N SER A 15 -5.28 20.88 18.82
CA SER A 15 -4.83 21.74 19.92
C SER A 15 -3.45 22.34 19.64
N SER A 16 -3.16 23.49 20.23
CA SER A 16 -1.81 24.10 20.14
C SER A 16 -0.72 23.15 20.62
N LYS A 17 -1.00 22.41 21.69
CA LYS A 17 -0.09 21.41 22.25
C LYS A 17 0.15 20.24 21.31
N THR A 18 -0.90 19.74 20.64
CA THR A 18 -0.75 18.70 19.63
C THR A 18 0.12 19.18 18.47
N ASN A 19 -0.10 20.41 17.98
CA ASN A 19 0.71 20.99 16.92
C ASN A 19 2.19 21.14 17.31
N GLU A 20 2.48 21.61 18.53
CA GLU A 20 3.84 21.68 19.07
C GLU A 20 4.52 20.31 19.10
N LEU A 21 3.82 19.27 19.58
CA LEU A 21 4.37 17.92 19.65
C LEU A 21 4.57 17.29 18.27
N LEU A 22 3.68 17.56 17.30
CA LEU A 22 3.88 17.15 15.91
C LEU A 22 5.15 17.77 15.32
N GLU A 23 5.41 19.05 15.61
CA GLU A 23 6.62 19.73 15.16
C GLU A 23 7.87 19.09 15.77
N ILE A 24 7.87 18.83 17.08
CA ILE A 24 8.97 18.15 17.77
C ILE A 24 9.19 16.75 17.21
N ASP A 25 8.12 15.95 17.09
CA ASP A 25 8.21 14.58 16.57
C ASP A 25 8.76 14.56 15.14
N SER A 26 8.28 15.46 14.27
CA SER A 26 8.76 15.56 12.88
C SER A 26 10.25 15.88 12.75
N LYS A 27 10.84 16.55 13.76
CA LYS A 27 12.27 16.91 13.78
C LYS A 27 13.15 15.79 14.33
N HIS A 28 12.59 14.89 15.15
CA HIS A 28 13.37 13.98 15.98
C HIS A 28 13.03 12.50 15.81
N SER A 29 11.93 12.18 15.12
CA SER A 29 11.47 10.81 14.87
C SER A 29 11.46 10.48 13.38
N ALA A 30 11.66 9.20 13.06
CA ALA A 30 11.62 8.69 11.68
C ALA A 30 10.80 7.41 11.59
N GLY A 31 10.07 7.27 10.48
CA GLY A 31 9.27 6.08 10.17
C GLY A 31 8.02 5.93 11.04
N GLY A 32 7.56 4.69 11.17
CA GLY A 32 6.31 4.35 11.85
C GLY A 32 5.12 4.13 10.90
N ILE A 33 3.99 3.76 11.48
CA ILE A 33 2.70 3.72 10.77
C ILE A 33 2.06 5.10 10.79
N PHE A 34 1.26 5.44 9.77
CA PHE A 34 0.63 6.76 9.63
C PHE A 34 -0.33 7.04 10.80
N PRO A 35 0.05 7.88 11.79
CA PRO A 35 -0.78 8.07 12.97
C PRO A 35 -1.86 9.14 12.72
N LEU A 36 -2.92 9.08 13.52
CA LEU A 36 -3.73 10.28 13.74
C LEU A 36 -2.91 11.26 14.61
N PRO A 37 -3.06 12.59 14.44
CA PRO A 37 -2.38 13.61 15.23
C PRO A 37 -2.90 13.66 16.68
N VAL A 38 -2.60 12.62 17.47
CA VAL A 38 -2.94 12.52 18.89
C VAL A 38 -1.79 11.92 19.67
N PHE A 39 -1.44 12.54 20.79
CA PHE A 39 -0.38 12.06 21.69
C PHE A 39 -1.01 11.49 22.95
N ILE A 40 -0.90 10.18 23.13
CA ILE A 40 -1.45 9.48 24.30
C ILE A 40 -0.44 9.51 25.45
N LYS A 41 -0.90 9.91 26.64
CA LYS A 41 -0.07 10.06 27.83
C LYS A 41 -0.29 8.97 28.88
N SER A 42 -1.50 8.43 28.97
CA SER A 42 -1.81 7.34 29.92
C SER A 42 -3.00 6.52 29.44
N GLY A 43 -3.19 5.33 30.02
CA GLY A 43 -4.35 4.50 29.75
C GLY A 43 -4.66 3.54 30.89
N LYS A 44 -5.93 3.15 31.00
CA LYS A 44 -6.43 2.14 31.93
C LYS A 44 -7.64 1.43 31.32
N GLY A 45 -7.59 0.10 31.21
CA GLY A 45 -8.62 -0.67 30.54
C GLY A 45 -8.81 -0.23 29.09
N SER A 46 -10.03 0.11 28.71
CA SER A 46 -10.42 0.63 27.39
C SER A 46 -10.24 2.14 27.21
N ILE A 47 -9.81 2.88 28.24
CA ILE A 47 -9.75 4.34 28.20
C ILE A 47 -8.30 4.82 28.13
N LEU A 48 -8.03 5.70 27.18
CA LEU A 48 -6.79 6.45 27.03
C LEU A 48 -7.01 7.90 27.47
N LYS A 49 -5.92 8.56 27.87
CA LYS A 49 -5.88 10.02 28.06
C LYS A 49 -4.79 10.61 27.22
N ASP A 50 -5.13 11.60 26.41
CA ASP A 50 -4.16 12.34 25.61
C ASP A 50 -3.39 13.38 26.45
N VAL A 51 -2.52 14.12 25.78
CA VAL A 51 -1.73 15.20 26.40
C VAL A 51 -2.56 16.40 26.83
N ASP A 52 -3.76 16.58 26.29
CA ASP A 52 -4.70 17.66 26.64
C ASP A 52 -5.65 17.25 27.77
N GLY A 53 -5.63 15.98 28.17
CA GLY A 53 -6.43 15.42 29.26
C GLY A 53 -7.78 14.87 28.80
N ASN A 54 -8.04 14.78 27.49
CA ASN A 54 -9.26 14.20 26.95
C ASN A 54 -9.27 12.69 27.19
N GLU A 55 -10.42 12.16 27.60
CA GLU A 55 -10.64 10.72 27.69
C GLU A 55 -11.09 10.18 26.34
N ILE A 56 -10.40 9.14 25.86
CA ILE A 56 -10.62 8.56 24.53
C ILE A 56 -10.83 7.06 24.70
N ILE A 57 -11.91 6.53 24.13
CA ILE A 57 -12.18 5.08 24.11
C ILE A 57 -11.29 4.44 23.04
N ASP A 58 -10.49 3.46 23.43
CA ASP A 58 -9.52 2.77 22.57
C ASP A 58 -10.23 1.72 21.69
N PHE A 59 -10.56 2.11 20.46
CA PHE A 59 -11.04 1.22 19.41
C PHE A 59 -9.91 0.84 18.44
N ILE A 60 -8.64 0.98 18.82
CA ILE A 60 -7.49 0.44 18.07
C ILE A 60 -6.89 -0.76 18.81
N CYS A 61 -6.84 -0.71 20.14
CA CYS A 61 -6.23 -1.72 21.00
C CYS A 61 -4.78 -2.02 20.57
N MET A 62 -4.06 -0.96 20.17
CA MET A 62 -2.75 -0.99 19.50
C MET A 62 -2.64 -2.11 18.44
N LEU A 63 -3.57 -2.14 17.50
CA LEU A 63 -3.65 -3.13 16.41
C LEU A 63 -3.63 -4.58 16.95
N SER A 64 -4.39 -4.85 18.01
CA SER A 64 -4.49 -6.13 18.74
C SER A 64 -3.25 -6.48 19.59
N ALA A 65 -2.57 -5.47 20.15
CA ALA A 65 -1.47 -5.70 21.10
C ALA A 65 -1.91 -5.64 22.56
N THR A 66 -2.99 -4.93 22.88
CA THR A 66 -3.47 -4.73 24.26
C THR A 66 -4.82 -5.38 24.51
N ASN A 67 -5.02 -6.65 24.13
CA ASN A 67 -6.31 -7.36 24.26
C ASN A 67 -6.83 -7.45 25.70
N LEU A 68 -5.99 -7.28 26.72
CA LEU A 68 -6.39 -7.21 28.13
C LEU A 68 -6.76 -5.79 28.61
N GLY A 69 -6.78 -4.82 27.70
CA GLY A 69 -6.83 -3.40 28.04
C GLY A 69 -5.51 -2.90 28.63
N GLN A 70 -5.42 -1.59 28.79
CA GLN A 70 -4.23 -0.93 29.32
C GLN A 70 -4.05 -1.22 30.81
N CYS A 71 -2.82 -1.52 31.23
CA CYS A 71 -2.41 -1.61 32.64
C CYS A 71 -3.23 -2.61 33.48
N HIS A 72 -3.50 -3.81 32.95
CA HIS A 72 -4.21 -4.85 33.69
C HIS A 72 -3.48 -5.17 35.01
N PRO A 73 -4.14 -5.12 36.19
CA PRO A 73 -3.45 -5.16 37.48
C PRO A 73 -2.68 -6.46 37.73
N LYS A 74 -3.28 -7.62 37.42
CA LYS A 74 -2.61 -8.92 37.53
C LYS A 74 -1.38 -9.05 36.61
N LEU A 75 -1.44 -8.45 35.42
CA LEU A 75 -0.33 -8.47 34.48
C LEU A 75 0.81 -7.59 34.98
N LEU A 76 0.48 -6.39 35.46
CA LEU A 76 1.46 -5.46 36.01
C LEU A 76 2.15 -6.03 37.25
N GLU A 77 1.40 -6.66 38.15
CA GLU A 77 1.97 -7.35 39.32
C GLU A 77 2.97 -8.44 38.91
N ALA A 78 2.58 -9.34 37.99
CA ALA A 78 3.47 -10.39 37.49
C ALA A 78 4.75 -9.82 36.86
N MET A 79 4.62 -8.71 36.13
CA MET A 79 5.76 -8.00 35.52
C MET A 79 6.70 -7.39 36.56
N ILE A 80 6.16 -6.69 37.55
CA ILE A 80 6.94 -6.08 38.64
C ILE A 80 7.68 -7.16 39.43
N THR A 81 6.99 -8.22 39.84
CA THR A 81 7.59 -9.33 40.60
C THR A 81 8.72 -10.02 39.82
N SER A 82 8.50 -10.27 38.52
CA SER A 82 9.53 -10.85 37.65
C SER A 82 10.77 -9.96 37.59
N MET A 83 10.61 -8.66 37.32
CA MET A 83 11.72 -7.73 37.19
C MET A 83 12.46 -7.45 38.50
N GLN A 84 11.78 -7.54 39.65
CA GLN A 84 12.42 -7.47 40.97
C GLN A 84 13.33 -8.68 41.26
N THR A 85 13.06 -9.81 40.61
CA THR A 85 13.86 -11.03 40.74
C THR A 85 15.04 -11.01 39.77
N ILE A 86 14.76 -10.81 38.48
CA ILE A 86 15.77 -10.78 37.42
C ILE A 86 15.22 -10.03 36.20
N THR A 87 16.00 -9.09 35.67
CA THR A 87 15.61 -8.32 34.48
C THR A 87 15.93 -9.05 33.18
N LEU A 88 17.14 -9.61 33.09
CA LEU A 88 17.63 -10.38 31.95
C LEU A 88 18.72 -11.36 32.43
N THR A 89 18.85 -12.50 31.75
CA THR A 89 19.98 -13.43 31.93
C THR A 89 20.86 -13.45 30.68
N ASN A 90 22.13 -13.82 30.84
CA ASN A 90 23.04 -14.02 29.72
C ASN A 90 22.57 -15.20 28.85
N ILE A 91 22.62 -15.08 27.52
CA ILE A 91 22.35 -16.16 26.56
C ILE A 91 23.33 -17.35 26.67
N ALA A 92 24.46 -17.18 27.37
CA ALA A 92 25.37 -18.25 27.74
C ALA A 92 24.79 -19.20 28.80
N THR A 93 23.69 -18.82 29.47
CA THR A 93 22.96 -19.66 30.42
C THR A 93 21.54 -19.94 29.92
N LYS A 94 20.83 -20.85 30.59
CA LYS A 94 19.41 -21.10 30.34
C LYS A 94 18.57 -20.29 31.33
N VAL A 95 17.50 -19.68 30.83
CA VAL A 95 16.47 -19.06 31.68
C VAL A 95 15.78 -20.17 32.46
N GLY A 96 15.77 -20.08 33.79
CA GLY A 96 15.31 -21.16 34.68
C GLY A 96 13.91 -21.67 34.34
N ASP A 97 12.98 -20.74 34.08
CA ASP A 97 11.58 -21.07 33.82
C ASP A 97 11.29 -21.51 32.38
N TRP A 98 12.24 -21.35 31.45
CA TRP A 98 11.99 -21.54 30.02
C TRP A 98 11.60 -22.98 29.67
N ALA A 99 12.23 -23.98 30.30
CA ALA A 99 11.96 -25.38 29.96
C ALA A 99 10.52 -25.78 30.28
N GLU A 100 10.03 -25.42 31.47
CA GLU A 100 8.65 -25.68 31.89
C GLU A 100 7.66 -24.84 31.11
N PHE A 101 7.95 -23.54 30.93
CA PHE A 101 7.15 -22.66 30.09
C PHE A 101 7.00 -23.23 28.67
N ALA A 102 8.10 -23.67 28.05
CA ALA A 102 8.07 -24.22 26.71
C ALA A 102 7.22 -25.49 26.62
N ARG A 103 7.35 -26.41 27.59
CA ARG A 103 6.50 -27.61 27.69
C ARG A 103 5.02 -27.23 27.77
N ASP A 104 4.67 -26.29 28.65
CA ASP A 104 3.28 -25.91 28.90
C ASP A 104 2.65 -25.23 27.67
N MET A 105 3.39 -24.34 27.01
CA MET A 105 2.95 -23.69 25.78
C MET A 105 2.79 -24.69 24.62
N CYS A 106 3.75 -25.59 24.45
CA CYS A 106 3.69 -26.66 23.46
C CYS A 106 2.47 -27.57 23.70
N THR A 107 2.20 -27.94 24.95
CA THR A 107 1.02 -28.72 25.34
C THR A 107 -0.27 -27.96 25.03
N ARG A 108 -0.35 -26.68 25.42
CA ARG A 108 -1.53 -25.83 25.23
C ARG A 108 -1.91 -25.68 23.75
N PHE A 109 -0.93 -25.47 22.87
CA PHE A 109 -1.16 -25.25 21.44
C PHE A 109 -1.02 -26.54 20.60
N GLY A 110 -0.65 -27.65 21.23
CA GLY A 110 -0.48 -28.96 20.60
C GLY A 110 0.65 -29.03 19.58
N TYR A 111 1.77 -28.35 19.84
CA TYR A 111 2.99 -28.43 19.02
C TYR A 111 4.10 -29.14 19.80
N ASP A 112 5.16 -29.54 19.11
CA ASP A 112 6.25 -30.30 19.76
C ASP A 112 7.30 -29.38 20.39
N LYS A 113 7.58 -28.25 19.74
CA LYS A 113 8.65 -27.34 20.12
C LYS A 113 8.28 -25.89 19.86
N MET A 114 8.95 -25.00 20.59
CA MET A 114 8.86 -23.57 20.38
C MET A 114 10.23 -22.88 20.35
N ALA A 115 10.27 -21.72 19.69
CA ALA A 115 11.37 -20.76 19.74
C ALA A 115 10.83 -19.38 20.14
N GLY A 116 11.67 -18.55 20.76
CA GLY A 116 11.31 -17.20 21.19
C GLY A 116 12.14 -16.13 20.50
N MET A 117 11.49 -15.04 20.10
CA MET A 117 12.02 -13.83 19.49
C MET A 117 11.40 -12.59 20.16
N VAL A 118 11.72 -11.38 19.71
CA VAL A 118 11.29 -10.12 20.34
C VAL A 118 10.08 -9.49 19.64
N SER A 119 10.02 -9.54 18.31
CA SER A 119 8.95 -8.92 17.54
C SER A 119 8.25 -9.90 16.61
N GLY A 120 6.99 -9.62 16.25
CA GLY A 120 6.27 -10.42 15.26
C GLY A 120 7.04 -10.57 13.94
N THR A 121 7.74 -9.51 13.50
CA THR A 121 8.64 -9.53 12.33
C THR A 121 9.75 -10.57 12.48
N GLU A 122 10.44 -10.61 13.62
CA GLU A 122 11.47 -11.61 13.89
C GLU A 122 10.88 -13.02 13.97
N GLY A 123 9.69 -13.16 14.56
CA GLY A 123 8.95 -14.41 14.60
C GLY A 123 8.64 -14.95 13.20
N ALA A 124 8.09 -14.11 12.33
CA ALA A 124 7.77 -14.47 10.95
C ALA A 124 9.04 -14.80 10.14
N ASP A 125 10.08 -13.96 10.23
CA ASP A 125 11.36 -14.18 9.55
C ASP A 125 12.00 -15.52 9.96
N ALA A 126 12.01 -15.80 11.26
CA ALA A 126 12.52 -17.06 11.78
C ALA A 126 11.69 -18.27 11.31
N ALA A 127 10.37 -18.16 11.30
CA ALA A 127 9.50 -19.24 10.80
C ALA A 127 9.75 -19.53 9.31
N VAL A 128 9.85 -18.49 8.48
CA VAL A 128 10.21 -18.61 7.07
C VAL A 128 11.59 -19.25 6.90
N LYS A 129 12.57 -18.85 7.70
CA LYS A 129 13.92 -19.45 7.69
C LYS A 129 13.91 -20.93 8.07
N PHE A 130 13.11 -21.34 9.06
CA PHE A 130 12.98 -22.74 9.47
C PHE A 130 12.33 -23.57 8.35
N ALA A 131 11.27 -23.04 7.74
CA ALA A 131 10.61 -23.67 6.61
C ALA A 131 11.55 -23.85 5.41
N ARG A 132 12.37 -22.85 5.07
CA ARG A 132 13.39 -23.00 4.02
C ARG A 132 14.38 -24.12 4.33
N LYS A 133 14.84 -24.23 5.59
CA LYS A 133 15.74 -25.33 5.99
C LYS A 133 15.07 -26.69 5.86
N TRP A 134 13.80 -26.81 6.24
CA TRP A 134 13.00 -28.02 6.02
C TRP A 134 12.83 -28.32 4.53
N GLY A 135 12.53 -27.31 3.71
CA GLY A 135 12.40 -27.45 2.26
C GLY A 135 13.67 -28.03 1.62
N ILE A 136 14.83 -27.57 2.06
CA ILE A 136 16.12 -28.06 1.57
C ILE A 136 16.46 -29.45 2.12
N LYS A 137 16.36 -29.64 3.44
CA LYS A 137 16.91 -30.83 4.12
C LYS A 137 15.97 -32.03 4.13
N VAL A 138 14.66 -31.79 4.07
CA VAL A 138 13.63 -32.83 4.17
C VAL A 138 12.92 -33.00 2.83
N LYS A 139 12.41 -31.91 2.24
CA LYS A 139 11.74 -31.96 0.93
C LYS A 139 12.71 -32.10 -0.25
N GLY A 140 14.00 -31.78 -0.05
CA GLY A 140 15.05 -31.96 -1.06
C GLY A 140 15.13 -30.85 -2.12
N ILE A 141 14.58 -29.66 -1.83
CA ILE A 141 14.63 -28.52 -2.75
C ILE A 141 16.07 -27.97 -2.82
N PRO A 142 16.65 -27.74 -4.02
CA PRO A 142 17.95 -27.11 -4.14
C PRO A 142 17.98 -25.74 -3.42
N PRO A 143 19.06 -25.39 -2.69
CA PRO A 143 19.10 -24.15 -1.91
C PRO A 143 18.82 -22.86 -2.69
N ARG A 144 19.13 -22.83 -4.00
CA ARG A 144 18.91 -21.67 -4.87
C ARG A 144 17.45 -21.52 -5.30
N ASP A 145 16.68 -22.59 -5.21
CA ASP A 145 15.32 -22.71 -5.76
C ASP A 145 14.24 -22.69 -4.68
N VAL A 146 14.61 -22.67 -3.40
CA VAL A 146 13.65 -22.79 -2.30
C VAL A 146 12.76 -21.53 -2.18
N LEU A 147 11.49 -21.69 -2.53
CA LEU A 147 10.48 -20.65 -2.47
C LEU A 147 9.73 -20.68 -1.13
N VAL A 148 9.44 -19.51 -0.59
CA VAL A 148 8.35 -19.32 0.38
C VAL A 148 7.43 -18.25 -0.17
N LEU A 149 6.14 -18.57 -0.22
CA LEU A 149 5.12 -17.69 -0.77
C LEU A 149 4.34 -17.01 0.34
N GLY A 150 4.19 -15.70 0.24
CA GLY A 150 3.22 -14.93 1.03
C GLY A 150 1.93 -14.68 0.25
N VAL A 151 1.00 -13.98 0.88
CA VAL A 151 -0.32 -13.66 0.33
C VAL A 151 -0.47 -12.14 0.28
N SER A 152 -1.10 -11.59 -0.76
CA SER A 152 -1.39 -10.16 -0.83
C SER A 152 -2.17 -9.69 0.40
N ASP A 153 -2.10 -8.41 0.72
CA ASP A 153 -2.84 -7.76 1.82
C ASP A 153 -2.49 -8.26 3.24
N ASN A 154 -1.75 -9.35 3.38
CA ASN A 154 -1.22 -9.82 4.65
C ASN A 154 0.03 -9.01 5.03
N TYR A 155 0.27 -8.86 6.33
CA TYR A 155 1.39 -8.11 6.87
C TYR A 155 2.17 -8.96 7.87
N HIS A 156 3.44 -9.24 7.55
CA HIS A 156 4.34 -10.07 8.36
C HIS A 156 5.50 -9.27 8.97
N GLY A 157 5.50 -7.94 8.79
CA GLY A 157 6.57 -7.04 9.23
C GLY A 157 7.46 -6.55 8.09
N VAL A 158 8.21 -5.47 8.34
CA VAL A 158 9.08 -4.79 7.34
C VAL A 158 10.56 -5.15 7.48
N GLY A 159 10.88 -6.32 8.04
CA GLY A 159 12.27 -6.80 8.12
C GLY A 159 12.78 -7.19 6.73
N SER A 160 14.06 -6.96 6.43
CA SER A 160 14.61 -7.19 5.08
C SER A 160 14.45 -8.63 4.56
N GLY A 161 14.38 -9.61 5.46
CA GLY A 161 14.16 -11.02 5.10
C GLY A 161 12.70 -11.39 4.88
N ILE A 162 11.74 -10.59 5.33
CA ILE A 162 10.31 -10.93 5.29
C ILE A 162 9.50 -9.97 4.41
N TRP A 163 9.91 -8.72 4.27
CA TRP A 163 9.18 -7.69 3.52
C TRP A 163 8.81 -8.10 2.08
N PRO A 164 9.66 -8.79 1.30
CA PRO A 164 9.31 -9.21 -0.07
C PRO A 164 8.07 -10.12 -0.20
N ILE A 165 7.59 -10.73 0.89
CA ILE A 165 6.45 -11.67 0.85
C ILE A 165 5.09 -10.99 1.09
N MET A 166 5.04 -9.67 1.17
CA MET A 166 3.81 -8.91 1.36
C MET A 166 3.68 -7.80 0.30
N ASN A 167 2.52 -7.14 0.26
CA ASN A 167 2.34 -6.00 -0.63
C ASN A 167 3.34 -4.90 -0.22
N ASP A 168 4.12 -4.44 -1.20
CA ASP A 168 4.98 -3.28 -1.06
C ASP A 168 4.47 -2.16 -1.96
N MET A 169 4.43 -0.94 -1.46
CA MET A 169 4.01 0.24 -2.23
C MET A 169 5.22 0.87 -2.95
N GLY A 170 6.25 0.08 -3.24
CA GLY A 170 7.51 0.50 -3.86
C GLY A 170 8.62 0.93 -2.89
N GLN A 171 8.38 0.89 -1.57
CA GLN A 171 9.40 1.34 -0.61
C GLN A 171 10.53 0.32 -0.48
N SER A 172 10.24 -0.98 -0.55
CA SER A 172 11.26 -2.02 -0.37
C SER A 172 12.35 -1.94 -1.46
N SER A 173 11.98 -1.54 -2.69
CA SER A 173 12.94 -1.31 -3.78
C SER A 173 13.91 -0.17 -3.50
N ASP A 174 13.48 0.90 -2.84
CA ASP A 174 14.35 2.04 -2.48
C ASP A 174 15.43 1.62 -1.47
N TYR A 175 15.19 0.55 -0.71
CA TYR A 175 16.17 -0.07 0.19
C TYR A 175 16.95 -1.23 -0.45
N GLY A 176 16.71 -1.55 -1.72
CA GLY A 176 17.29 -2.71 -2.40
C GLY A 176 16.82 -4.06 -1.83
N ILE A 177 15.68 -4.10 -1.15
CA ILE A 177 15.11 -5.29 -0.53
C ILE A 177 14.21 -5.98 -1.57
N VAL A 178 14.84 -6.71 -2.48
CA VAL A 178 14.16 -7.51 -3.51
C VAL A 178 14.59 -8.97 -3.38
N ASN A 179 13.65 -9.91 -3.49
CA ASN A 179 13.93 -11.33 -3.36
C ASN A 179 13.10 -12.18 -4.32
N GLU A 180 13.77 -13.00 -5.14
CA GLU A 180 13.09 -13.88 -6.10
C GLU A 180 12.49 -15.13 -5.44
N ASN A 181 12.97 -15.50 -4.26
CA ASN A 181 12.65 -16.71 -3.54
C ASN A 181 11.68 -16.49 -2.37
N LEU A 182 11.56 -15.25 -1.92
CA LEU A 182 10.60 -14.81 -0.92
C LEU A 182 9.70 -13.78 -1.60
N ARG A 183 8.46 -14.15 -1.88
CA ARG A 183 7.56 -13.31 -2.68
C ARG A 183 6.10 -13.60 -2.41
N ASN A 184 5.22 -12.68 -2.76
CA ASN A 184 3.76 -12.89 -2.84
C ASN A 184 3.25 -12.92 -4.29
N THR A 185 4.14 -13.16 -5.26
CA THR A 185 3.78 -13.25 -6.67
C THR A 185 4.06 -14.64 -7.23
N ASN A 186 3.34 -14.99 -8.30
CA ASN A 186 3.69 -16.13 -9.12
C ASN A 186 5.06 -15.88 -9.78
N PRO A 187 6.07 -16.74 -9.57
CA PRO A 187 7.42 -16.53 -10.10
C PRO A 187 7.52 -16.60 -11.62
N LYS A 188 6.48 -17.09 -12.31
CA LYS A 188 6.43 -17.23 -13.77
C LYS A 188 5.67 -16.09 -14.45
N THR A 189 4.54 -15.67 -13.87
CA THR A 189 3.68 -14.63 -14.47
C THR A 189 3.89 -13.25 -13.85
N GLY A 190 4.51 -13.16 -12.67
CA GLY A 190 4.61 -11.92 -11.90
C GLY A 190 3.31 -11.50 -11.21
N GLU A 191 2.20 -12.22 -11.42
CA GLU A 191 0.90 -11.90 -10.84
C GLU A 191 0.88 -12.10 -9.33
N LEU A 192 0.22 -11.21 -8.60
CA LEU A 192 0.01 -11.32 -7.16
C LEU A 192 -0.80 -12.56 -6.79
N LEU A 193 -0.42 -13.21 -5.68
CA LEU A 193 -1.19 -14.26 -5.03
C LEU A 193 -2.22 -13.62 -4.11
N LYS A 194 -3.42 -13.38 -4.62
CA LYS A 194 -4.38 -12.49 -3.98
C LYS A 194 -5.08 -13.13 -2.79
N TYR A 195 -5.23 -12.38 -1.70
CA TYR A 195 -6.01 -12.82 -0.55
C TYR A 195 -7.48 -13.04 -0.94
N GLY A 196 -7.99 -14.24 -0.63
CA GLY A 196 -9.32 -14.70 -1.01
C GLY A 196 -9.44 -15.20 -2.45
N CYS A 197 -8.36 -15.31 -3.23
CA CYS A 197 -8.37 -15.91 -4.56
C CYS A 197 -7.66 -17.27 -4.55
N LEU A 198 -8.40 -18.35 -4.25
CA LEU A 198 -7.81 -19.70 -4.20
C LEU A 198 -7.19 -20.13 -5.54
N LYS A 199 -7.76 -19.67 -6.66
CA LYS A 199 -7.31 -20.00 -8.01
C LYS A 199 -5.86 -19.58 -8.27
N ASP A 200 -5.42 -18.45 -7.71
CA ASP A 200 -4.03 -17.98 -7.86
C ASP A 200 -3.05 -19.00 -7.25
N PHE A 201 -3.44 -19.62 -6.12
CA PHE A 201 -2.67 -20.66 -5.45
C PHE A 201 -2.72 -21.99 -6.20
N GLU A 202 -3.87 -22.37 -6.76
CA GLU A 202 -3.98 -23.56 -7.60
C GLU A 202 -3.05 -23.49 -8.81
N GLN A 203 -3.02 -22.33 -9.48
CA GLN A 203 -2.21 -22.06 -10.67
C GLN A 203 -0.71 -21.99 -10.34
N VAL A 204 -0.31 -21.27 -9.30
CA VAL A 204 1.12 -21.20 -8.96
C VAL A 204 1.64 -22.56 -8.49
N LEU A 205 0.85 -23.30 -7.71
CA LEU A 205 1.28 -24.59 -7.17
C LEU A 205 1.23 -25.70 -8.22
N SER A 206 0.37 -25.66 -9.24
CA SER A 206 0.46 -26.62 -10.34
C SER A 206 1.83 -26.60 -11.01
N ASP A 207 2.43 -25.41 -11.12
CA ASP A 207 3.67 -25.18 -11.86
C ASP A 207 4.92 -25.32 -10.98
N VAL A 208 4.92 -24.77 -9.76
CA VAL A 208 6.15 -24.63 -8.96
C VAL A 208 6.14 -25.34 -7.61
N HIS A 209 5.13 -26.14 -7.27
CA HIS A 209 5.03 -26.80 -5.96
C HIS A 209 6.28 -27.57 -5.51
N GLY A 210 7.03 -28.15 -6.46
CA GLY A 210 8.29 -28.85 -6.18
C GLY A 210 9.39 -27.96 -5.61
N ARG A 211 9.28 -26.64 -5.78
CA ARG A 211 10.21 -25.61 -5.27
C ARG A 211 9.70 -24.89 -4.03
N VAL A 212 8.43 -25.05 -3.67
CA VAL A 212 7.82 -24.32 -2.54
C VAL A 212 8.02 -25.07 -1.24
N ALA A 213 8.70 -24.45 -0.28
CA ALA A 213 8.87 -24.98 1.07
C ALA A 213 7.67 -24.66 1.96
N ALA A 214 7.16 -23.43 1.89
CA ALA A 214 6.03 -23.00 2.71
C ALA A 214 5.16 -21.93 2.05
N ILE A 215 3.95 -21.81 2.57
CA ILE A 215 3.09 -20.63 2.47
C ILE A 215 2.92 -20.04 3.87
N ILE A 216 3.09 -18.73 4.02
CA ILE A 216 2.78 -17.99 5.26
C ILE A 216 1.57 -17.07 5.04
N MET A 217 0.64 -17.07 5.99
CA MET A 217 -0.64 -16.37 5.84
C MET A 217 -1.26 -15.98 7.18
N GLU A 218 -1.83 -14.77 7.24
CA GLU A 218 -2.87 -14.42 8.22
C GLU A 218 -4.20 -15.03 7.77
N CYS A 219 -4.67 -16.07 8.46
CA CYS A 219 -5.77 -16.90 7.97
C CYS A 219 -7.09 -16.12 7.79
N ILE A 220 -7.49 -15.35 8.80
CA ILE A 220 -8.71 -14.54 8.78
C ILE A 220 -8.30 -13.08 8.95
N HIS A 221 -8.29 -12.33 7.85
CA HIS A 221 -7.64 -11.02 7.81
C HIS A 221 -8.61 -9.84 8.05
N GLY A 222 -9.91 -10.05 7.86
CA GLY A 222 -10.95 -9.01 7.91
C GLY A 222 -10.96 -8.10 6.67
N LYS A 223 -10.44 -8.58 5.53
CA LYS A 223 -10.43 -7.85 4.23
C LYS A 223 -11.55 -8.28 3.29
N LYS A 224 -12.27 -9.36 3.59
CA LYS A 224 -13.49 -9.76 2.85
C LYS A 224 -14.77 -9.41 3.61
N PRO A 225 -15.89 -9.18 2.91
CA PRO A 225 -17.18 -8.89 3.55
C PRO A 225 -17.59 -9.98 4.55
N SER A 226 -17.53 -11.25 4.16
CA SER A 226 -17.96 -12.38 5.00
C SER A 226 -16.79 -13.12 5.68
N PHE A 227 -17.06 -13.65 6.86
CA PHE A 227 -16.13 -14.48 7.62
C PHE A 227 -15.89 -15.82 6.91
N GLU A 228 -16.96 -16.37 6.35
CA GLU A 228 -17.00 -17.67 5.68
C GLU A 228 -16.12 -17.67 4.41
N GLU A 229 -16.07 -16.57 3.66
CA GLU A 229 -15.16 -16.44 2.51
C GLU A 229 -13.69 -16.58 2.91
N GLU A 230 -13.27 -15.87 3.96
CA GLU A 230 -11.88 -15.93 4.45
C GLU A 230 -11.54 -17.31 5.02
N LEU A 231 -12.48 -17.90 5.76
CA LEU A 231 -12.31 -19.23 6.32
C LEU A 231 -12.16 -20.29 5.22
N ASN A 232 -13.03 -20.26 4.21
CA ASN A 232 -12.97 -21.19 3.09
C ASN A 232 -11.68 -21.02 2.27
N PHE A 233 -11.24 -19.77 2.07
CA PHE A 233 -9.97 -19.49 1.42
C PHE A 233 -8.80 -20.08 2.21
N ALA A 234 -8.75 -19.86 3.53
CA ALA A 234 -7.68 -20.37 4.38
C ALA A 234 -7.63 -21.91 4.40
N ILE A 235 -8.79 -22.57 4.52
CA ILE A 235 -8.90 -24.02 4.42
C ILE A 235 -8.41 -24.52 3.05
N GLY A 236 -8.82 -23.86 1.96
CA GLY A 236 -8.40 -24.21 0.61
C GLY A 236 -6.88 -24.13 0.42
N VAL A 237 -6.24 -23.04 0.86
CA VAL A 237 -4.77 -22.89 0.81
C VAL A 237 -4.09 -23.98 1.65
N ARG A 238 -4.59 -24.27 2.86
CA ARG A 238 -4.06 -25.34 3.70
C ARG A 238 -4.18 -26.72 3.03
N GLN A 239 -5.30 -27.01 2.38
CA GLN A 239 -5.51 -28.26 1.66
C GLN A 239 -4.55 -28.41 0.46
N LEU A 240 -4.29 -27.32 -0.27
CA LEU A 240 -3.27 -27.30 -1.31
C LEU A 240 -1.86 -27.56 -0.73
N CYS A 241 -1.54 -26.95 0.42
CA CYS A 241 -0.27 -27.21 1.10
C CYS A 241 -0.09 -28.70 1.42
N LYS A 242 -1.13 -29.35 1.96
CA LYS A 242 -1.12 -30.80 2.22
C LYS A 242 -0.92 -31.62 0.95
N LYS A 243 -1.70 -31.32 -0.09
CA LYS A 243 -1.66 -32.03 -1.38
C LYS A 243 -0.25 -32.06 -1.97
N TYR A 244 0.49 -30.97 -1.85
CA TYR A 244 1.80 -30.80 -2.48
C TYR A 244 3.00 -30.91 -1.53
N ASN A 245 2.78 -31.39 -0.29
CA ASN A 245 3.81 -31.47 0.74
C ASN A 245 4.54 -30.12 0.93
N ILE A 246 3.79 -29.08 1.25
CA ILE A 246 4.26 -27.72 1.52
C ILE A 246 3.86 -27.38 2.96
N LEU A 247 4.76 -26.76 3.72
CA LEU A 247 4.43 -26.32 5.08
C LEU A 247 3.45 -25.13 5.03
N PHE A 248 2.49 -25.13 5.94
CA PHE A 248 1.59 -24.01 6.16
C PHE A 248 1.93 -23.31 7.47
N ILE A 249 2.31 -22.04 7.38
CA ILE A 249 2.64 -21.18 8.53
C ILE A 249 1.48 -20.22 8.74
N ALA A 250 0.78 -20.32 9.86
CA ALA A 250 -0.22 -19.32 10.21
C ALA A 250 0.41 -18.19 11.04
N ASP A 251 0.27 -16.96 10.55
CA ASP A 251 0.64 -15.76 11.31
C ASP A 251 -0.53 -15.37 12.23
N GLU A 252 -0.33 -15.61 13.53
CA GLU A 252 -1.28 -15.37 14.62
C GLU A 252 -0.95 -14.08 15.38
N VAL A 253 0.02 -13.28 14.91
CA VAL A 253 0.52 -12.11 15.64
C VAL A 253 -0.61 -11.12 15.94
N ARG A 254 -1.54 -10.92 15.02
CA ARG A 254 -2.63 -9.95 15.15
C ARG A 254 -3.96 -10.59 15.55
N MET A 255 -4.35 -11.67 14.88
CA MET A 255 -5.68 -12.26 14.98
C MET A 255 -5.75 -13.43 15.98
N GLY A 256 -4.60 -13.88 16.48
CA GLY A 256 -4.51 -14.80 17.59
C GLY A 256 -4.79 -14.13 18.93
N SER A 257 -4.39 -14.81 20.01
CA SER A 257 -4.62 -14.39 21.40
C SER A 257 -6.08 -13.97 21.66
N GLY A 258 -7.03 -14.76 21.15
CA GLY A 258 -8.46 -14.62 21.46
C GLY A 258 -9.24 -13.63 20.61
N LYS A 259 -8.58 -12.81 19.79
CA LYS A 259 -9.22 -11.67 19.09
C LYS A 259 -10.45 -12.07 18.27
N THR A 260 -10.37 -13.22 17.60
CA THR A 260 -11.42 -13.71 16.68
C THR A 260 -12.48 -14.59 17.33
N GLY A 261 -12.44 -14.82 18.65
CA GLY A 261 -13.34 -15.76 19.35
C GLY A 261 -12.81 -17.20 19.45
N LYS A 262 -11.57 -17.43 18.99
CA LYS A 262 -10.72 -18.59 19.30
C LYS A 262 -9.37 -18.09 19.77
N PHE A 263 -8.64 -18.90 20.55
CA PHE A 263 -7.33 -18.47 21.02
C PHE A 263 -6.37 -18.31 19.84
N LEU A 264 -6.21 -19.35 19.01
CA LEU A 264 -5.57 -19.24 17.70
C LEU A 264 -6.66 -18.98 16.66
N CYS A 265 -6.45 -18.01 15.78
CA CYS A 265 -7.34 -17.72 14.67
C CYS A 265 -7.47 -18.91 13.72
N SER A 266 -6.37 -19.61 13.47
CA SER A 266 -6.30 -20.82 12.66
C SER A 266 -7.13 -21.99 13.19
N ASP A 267 -7.50 -22.00 14.49
CA ASP A 267 -8.38 -23.04 15.05
C ASP A 267 -9.78 -23.05 14.39
N TRP A 268 -10.20 -21.93 13.79
CA TRP A 268 -11.44 -21.86 13.02
C TRP A 268 -11.43 -22.78 11.79
N MET A 269 -10.26 -23.12 11.25
CA MET A 269 -10.12 -24.01 10.09
C MET A 269 -10.44 -25.48 10.40
N GLY A 270 -10.62 -25.84 11.68
CA GLY A 270 -10.86 -27.20 12.13
C GLY A 270 -9.57 -27.99 12.43
N PRO A 271 -9.65 -29.00 13.31
CA PRO A 271 -8.49 -29.75 13.79
C PRO A 271 -7.71 -30.47 12.68
N GLU A 272 -8.40 -30.88 11.62
CA GLU A 272 -7.76 -31.48 10.45
C GLU A 272 -6.88 -30.47 9.73
N ASN A 273 -7.20 -29.17 9.72
CA ASN A 273 -6.46 -28.14 8.99
C ASN A 273 -5.44 -27.39 9.87
N LYS A 274 -5.01 -28.01 10.97
CA LYS A 274 -3.97 -27.45 11.84
C LYS A 274 -2.74 -26.99 11.03
N PRO A 275 -2.21 -25.78 11.29
CA PRO A 275 -0.97 -25.31 10.68
C PRO A 275 0.22 -26.16 11.09
N ASP A 276 1.24 -26.23 10.22
CA ASP A 276 2.47 -26.95 10.53
C ASP A 276 3.38 -26.10 11.45
N MET A 277 3.23 -24.78 11.38
CA MET A 277 3.83 -23.80 12.29
C MET A 277 2.87 -22.64 12.57
N VAL A 278 3.00 -22.01 13.74
CA VAL A 278 2.31 -20.76 14.08
C VAL A 278 3.28 -19.73 14.64
N VAL A 279 3.05 -18.46 14.31
CA VAL A 279 3.81 -17.32 14.84
C VAL A 279 2.87 -16.46 15.69
N MET A 280 3.17 -16.32 16.98
CA MET A 280 2.43 -15.45 17.90
C MET A 280 3.28 -14.26 18.33
N GLY A 281 2.64 -13.13 18.64
CA GLY A 281 3.29 -11.93 19.17
C GLY A 281 2.27 -11.02 19.83
N LYS A 282 2.54 -9.71 19.87
CA LYS A 282 1.59 -8.68 20.32
C LYS A 282 0.90 -9.06 21.65
N SER A 283 -0.40 -9.40 21.61
CA SER A 283 -1.21 -9.69 22.79
C SER A 283 -0.88 -10.99 23.51
N ILE A 284 0.06 -11.81 23.03
CA ILE A 284 0.50 -13.00 23.77
C ILE A 284 1.10 -12.66 25.16
N THR A 285 1.61 -11.43 25.33
CA THR A 285 2.09 -10.87 26.61
C THR A 285 1.14 -9.83 27.20
N GLY A 286 -0.08 -9.72 26.67
CA GLY A 286 -1.04 -8.68 27.07
C GLY A 286 -0.58 -7.25 26.75
N GLY A 287 0.46 -7.10 25.92
CA GLY A 287 1.05 -5.81 25.55
C GLY A 287 2.06 -5.26 26.56
N ALA A 288 2.42 -6.01 27.61
CA ALA A 288 3.33 -5.53 28.65
C ALA A 288 4.82 -5.73 28.32
N TYR A 289 5.16 -6.66 27.42
CA TYR A 289 6.54 -6.93 27.04
C TYR A 289 6.66 -7.35 25.56
N PRO A 290 7.64 -6.84 24.80
CA PRO A 290 7.84 -7.27 23.42
C PRO A 290 8.40 -8.69 23.36
N THR A 291 7.61 -9.61 22.80
CA THR A 291 8.09 -10.95 22.45
C THR A 291 7.24 -11.53 21.32
N SER A 292 7.78 -12.55 20.68
CA SER A 292 7.04 -13.41 19.78
C SER A 292 7.50 -14.85 19.94
N TYR A 293 6.61 -15.79 19.67
CA TYR A 293 6.87 -17.22 19.79
C TYR A 293 6.53 -17.93 18.50
N ILE A 294 7.41 -18.83 18.09
CA ILE A 294 7.19 -19.71 16.94
C ILE A 294 6.94 -21.11 17.50
N PHE A 295 5.85 -21.75 17.11
CA PHE A 295 5.57 -23.15 17.44
C PHE A 295 5.58 -23.97 16.18
N GLY A 296 6.04 -25.21 16.27
CA GLY A 296 6.05 -26.12 15.13
C GLY A 296 6.31 -27.56 15.52
N HIS A 297 6.14 -28.44 14.55
CA HIS A 297 6.40 -29.87 14.71
C HIS A 297 7.91 -30.20 14.71
N ASN A 298 8.25 -31.34 15.32
CA ASN A 298 9.61 -31.84 15.44
C ASN A 298 10.35 -31.91 14.09
N GLU A 299 9.65 -32.26 13.01
CA GLU A 299 10.23 -32.38 11.68
C GLU A 299 10.87 -31.08 11.16
N VAL A 300 10.35 -29.92 11.59
CA VAL A 300 10.89 -28.61 11.25
C VAL A 300 11.82 -28.12 12.35
N MET A 301 11.34 -28.15 13.59
CA MET A 301 12.01 -27.49 14.71
C MET A 301 13.31 -28.20 15.13
N ASN A 302 13.45 -29.52 14.91
CA ASN A 302 14.70 -30.24 15.18
C ASN A 302 15.83 -29.92 14.21
N LEU A 303 15.52 -29.29 13.07
CA LEU A 303 16.54 -28.88 12.12
C LEU A 303 17.30 -27.64 12.59
N VAL A 304 16.73 -26.83 13.48
CA VAL A 304 17.32 -25.56 13.93
C VAL A 304 18.49 -25.83 14.86
N GLY A 305 19.69 -25.46 14.42
CA GLY A 305 20.94 -25.64 15.16
C GLY A 305 21.30 -24.48 16.08
N GLY A 306 22.38 -24.63 16.84
CA GLY A 306 22.95 -23.54 17.62
C GLY A 306 23.33 -22.34 16.74
N TYR A 307 23.10 -21.12 17.23
CA TYR A 307 23.32 -19.85 16.52
C TYR A 307 22.47 -19.60 15.27
N GLU A 308 21.51 -20.48 14.94
CA GLU A 308 20.63 -20.26 13.78
C GLU A 308 19.34 -19.50 14.13
N SER A 309 19.00 -19.41 15.42
CA SER A 309 17.80 -18.73 15.93
C SER A 309 18.10 -18.14 17.30
N VAL A 310 18.52 -16.88 17.34
CA VAL A 310 18.96 -16.21 18.57
C VAL A 310 18.43 -14.79 18.60
N ALA A 311 17.87 -14.40 19.74
CA ALA A 311 17.57 -13.02 20.08
C ALA A 311 17.94 -12.80 21.55
N THR A 312 18.65 -11.71 21.84
CA THR A 312 19.11 -11.37 23.20
C THR A 312 17.97 -11.36 24.22
N PHE A 313 16.79 -10.90 23.81
CA PHE A 313 15.58 -10.82 24.65
C PHE A 313 14.54 -11.92 24.37
N GLY A 314 14.80 -12.84 23.43
CA GLY A 314 13.77 -13.77 22.92
C GLY A 314 13.20 -14.76 23.95
N MET A 315 13.88 -14.95 25.09
CA MET A 315 13.47 -15.84 26.18
C MET A 315 13.46 -15.10 27.53
N ALA A 316 13.31 -13.77 27.52
CA ALA A 316 13.45 -12.95 28.73
C ALA A 316 12.47 -13.40 29.85
N PRO A 317 12.92 -13.42 31.13
CA PRO A 317 12.06 -13.78 32.27
C PRO A 317 10.76 -12.94 32.33
N ALA A 318 10.85 -11.65 32.04
CA ALA A 318 9.68 -10.76 31.97
C ALA A 318 8.69 -11.16 30.86
N ALA A 319 9.16 -11.63 29.70
CA ALA A 319 8.30 -12.13 28.63
C ALA A 319 7.54 -13.41 29.06
N ILE A 320 8.24 -14.33 29.75
CA ILE A 320 7.65 -15.55 30.29
C ILE A 320 6.57 -15.22 31.33
N ALA A 321 6.88 -14.31 32.27
CA ALA A 321 5.93 -13.87 33.30
C ALA A 321 4.71 -13.18 32.69
N ALA A 322 4.92 -12.25 31.75
CA ALA A 322 3.84 -11.58 31.04
C ALA A 322 2.91 -12.56 30.32
N THR A 323 3.49 -13.54 29.63
CA THR A 323 2.74 -14.53 28.86
C THR A 323 1.93 -15.43 29.77
N ARG A 324 2.54 -15.97 30.85
CA ARG A 324 1.82 -16.80 31.84
C ARG A 324 0.66 -16.04 32.46
N ALA A 325 0.89 -14.80 32.92
CA ALA A 325 -0.16 -13.96 33.49
C ALA A 325 -1.27 -13.67 32.47
N THR A 326 -0.91 -13.39 31.22
CA THR A 326 -1.88 -13.14 30.14
C THR A 326 -2.76 -14.34 29.89
N LEU A 327 -2.19 -15.54 29.76
CA LEU A 327 -2.96 -16.77 29.56
C LEU A 327 -3.90 -17.04 30.73
N GLN A 328 -3.41 -16.86 31.97
CA GLN A 328 -4.23 -17.01 33.17
C GLN A 328 -5.41 -16.03 33.18
N ILE A 329 -5.16 -14.74 32.89
CA ILE A 329 -6.22 -13.72 32.82
C ILE A 329 -7.24 -14.08 31.73
N MET A 330 -6.77 -14.48 30.54
CA MET A 330 -7.64 -14.86 29.44
C MET A 330 -8.57 -16.02 29.79
N ASP A 331 -8.07 -17.02 30.51
CA ASP A 331 -8.83 -18.19 30.94
C ASP A 331 -9.80 -17.83 32.09
N GLU A 332 -9.34 -17.12 33.12
CA GLU A 332 -10.14 -16.72 34.29
C GLU A 332 -11.29 -15.75 33.93
N GLU A 333 -11.02 -14.78 33.05
CA GLU A 333 -11.99 -13.77 32.63
C GLU A 333 -12.77 -14.16 31.37
N ARG A 334 -12.52 -15.36 30.83
CA ARG A 334 -13.24 -15.91 29.66
C ARG A 334 -13.21 -14.97 28.46
N LEU A 335 -12.03 -14.41 28.19
CA LEU A 335 -11.86 -13.31 27.23
C LEU A 335 -12.06 -13.77 25.78
N VAL A 336 -11.83 -15.06 25.49
CA VAL A 336 -12.08 -15.63 24.16
C VAL A 336 -13.58 -15.64 23.86
N GLU A 337 -14.42 -16.05 24.82
CA GLU A 337 -15.87 -15.96 24.66
C GLU A 337 -16.33 -14.50 24.59
N ARG A 338 -15.69 -13.63 25.36
CA ARG A 338 -15.99 -12.20 25.35
C ARG A 338 -15.74 -11.56 23.97
N ALA A 339 -14.74 -12.00 23.22
CA ALA A 339 -14.52 -11.55 21.84
C ALA A 339 -15.70 -11.89 20.92
N THR A 340 -16.30 -13.06 21.09
CA THR A 340 -17.51 -13.47 20.33
C THR A 340 -18.70 -12.59 20.69
N TRP A 341 -18.91 -12.33 21.98
CA TRP A 341 -19.97 -11.44 22.46
C TRP A 341 -19.82 -10.01 21.91
N ILE A 342 -18.60 -9.44 21.92
CA ILE A 342 -18.33 -8.11 21.33
C ILE A 342 -18.75 -8.07 19.87
N GLY A 343 -18.39 -9.11 19.11
CA GLY A 343 -18.77 -9.23 17.72
C GLY A 343 -20.28 -9.30 17.48
N GLN A 344 -21.02 -9.95 18.38
CA GLN A 344 -22.49 -10.00 18.33
C GLN A 344 -23.12 -8.63 18.60
N ILE A 345 -22.59 -7.89 19.59
CA ILE A 345 -23.03 -6.51 19.85
C ILE A 345 -22.76 -5.63 18.63
N TRP A 346 -21.55 -5.67 18.06
CA TRP A 346 -21.24 -4.91 16.85
C TRP A 346 -22.21 -5.20 15.70
N LYS A 347 -22.44 -6.48 15.39
CA LYS A 347 -23.39 -6.88 14.33
C LYS A 347 -24.80 -6.35 14.61
N LYS A 348 -25.28 -6.45 15.85
CA LYS A 348 -26.60 -5.97 16.25
C LYS A 348 -26.72 -4.44 16.09
N GLU A 349 -25.76 -3.70 16.64
CA GLU A 349 -25.81 -2.24 16.69
C GLU A 349 -25.54 -1.57 15.34
N THR A 350 -24.91 -2.29 14.39
CA THR A 350 -24.64 -1.81 13.03
C THR A 350 -25.59 -2.34 11.96
N ALA A 351 -26.54 -3.21 12.31
CA ALA A 351 -27.41 -3.89 11.34
C ALA A 351 -28.29 -2.93 10.52
N ASP A 352 -28.65 -1.77 11.09
CA ASP A 352 -29.50 -0.76 10.47
C ASP A 352 -28.72 0.42 9.87
N TRP A 353 -27.38 0.38 9.89
CA TRP A 353 -26.57 1.50 9.40
C TRP A 353 -26.65 1.58 7.89
N ASN A 354 -27.25 2.66 7.40
CA ASN A 354 -27.43 2.94 5.99
C ASN A 354 -27.12 4.42 5.73
N MET A 355 -25.86 4.70 5.40
CA MET A 355 -25.38 6.03 5.03
C MET A 355 -24.88 6.00 3.58
N PRO A 356 -24.98 7.10 2.80
CA PRO A 356 -24.59 7.11 1.39
C PRO A 356 -23.15 6.66 1.14
N TRP A 357 -22.23 7.05 2.01
CA TRP A 357 -20.79 6.74 1.95
C TRP A 357 -20.37 5.46 2.68
N LEU A 358 -21.27 4.76 3.38
CA LEU A 358 -20.97 3.47 4.00
C LEU A 358 -21.26 2.35 2.99
N ASP A 359 -20.30 1.46 2.76
CA ASP A 359 -20.47 0.27 1.93
C ASP A 359 -20.99 -0.90 2.78
N TYR A 360 -20.19 -1.36 3.74
CA TYR A 360 -20.58 -2.40 4.68
C TYR A 360 -19.82 -2.31 6.01
N THR A 361 -20.38 -2.92 7.05
CA THR A 361 -19.69 -3.17 8.32
C THR A 361 -19.24 -4.62 8.38
N THR A 362 -18.15 -4.91 9.10
CA THR A 362 -17.67 -6.29 9.28
C THR A 362 -17.01 -6.47 10.64
N ASN A 363 -16.88 -7.72 11.08
CA ASN A 363 -16.14 -8.06 12.30
C ASN A 363 -15.59 -9.49 12.28
N ARG A 364 -14.54 -9.72 13.05
CA ARG A 364 -13.92 -11.02 13.36
C ARG A 364 -13.74 -11.10 14.87
N GLY A 365 -14.75 -11.59 15.58
CA GLY A 365 -14.83 -11.43 17.03
C GLY A 365 -14.80 -9.95 17.41
N ALA A 366 -13.74 -9.53 18.10
CA ALA A 366 -13.50 -8.16 18.55
C ALA A 366 -12.57 -7.32 17.64
N ASP A 367 -12.17 -7.83 16.47
CA ASP A 367 -11.65 -6.99 15.36
C ASP A 367 -12.85 -6.49 14.55
N LEU A 368 -12.99 -5.17 14.42
CA LEU A 368 -14.16 -4.50 13.88
C LEU A 368 -13.76 -3.70 12.62
N GLY A 369 -14.70 -3.44 11.72
CA GLY A 369 -14.42 -2.72 10.49
C GLY A 369 -15.62 -2.04 9.89
N LEU A 370 -15.35 -0.90 9.26
CA LEU A 370 -16.27 -0.14 8.41
C LEU A 370 -15.58 0.09 7.07
N TYR A 371 -16.25 -0.25 5.98
CA TYR A 371 -15.77 0.04 4.63
C TYR A 371 -16.59 1.19 4.05
N LEU A 372 -15.91 2.21 3.58
CA LEU A 372 -16.52 3.34 2.91
C LEU A 372 -16.60 3.08 1.41
N LYS A 373 -17.67 3.57 0.78
CA LYS A 373 -17.77 3.58 -0.68
C LYS A 373 -16.74 4.54 -1.25
N ARG A 374 -16.12 4.13 -2.35
CA ARG A 374 -15.27 5.01 -3.15
C ARG A 374 -16.16 5.99 -3.89
N THR A 375 -16.32 7.19 -3.33
CA THR A 375 -17.15 8.26 -3.92
C THR A 375 -16.32 9.25 -4.74
N GLY A 376 -14.98 9.18 -4.66
CA GLY A 376 -14.07 10.21 -5.20
C GLY A 376 -14.14 11.55 -4.47
N SER A 377 -15.01 11.68 -3.45
CA SER A 377 -15.15 12.91 -2.69
C SER A 377 -14.04 13.01 -1.63
N PRO A 378 -13.27 14.10 -1.59
CA PRO A 378 -12.29 14.33 -0.53
C PRO A 378 -12.95 14.51 0.85
N ARG A 379 -14.29 14.67 0.90
CA ARG A 379 -15.06 14.75 2.15
C ARG A 379 -15.38 13.37 2.75
N HIS A 380 -15.27 12.29 1.97
CA HIS A 380 -15.63 10.92 2.38
C HIS A 380 -14.43 9.99 2.50
N THR A 381 -13.38 10.43 3.20
CA THR A 381 -12.18 9.61 3.44
C THR A 381 -12.21 8.96 4.82
N THR A 382 -11.58 7.79 4.93
CA THR A 382 -11.42 7.09 6.21
C THR A 382 -10.63 7.93 7.21
N ARG A 383 -9.64 8.71 6.77
CA ARG A 383 -8.87 9.62 7.64
C ARG A 383 -9.73 10.72 8.23
N ARG A 384 -10.61 11.35 7.44
CA ARG A 384 -11.57 12.35 7.95
C ARG A 384 -12.54 11.73 8.95
N LEU A 385 -13.10 10.57 8.62
CA LEU A 385 -13.98 9.85 9.54
C LEU A 385 -13.27 9.48 10.85
N SER A 386 -12.05 8.95 10.78
CA SER A 386 -11.26 8.60 11.96
C SER A 386 -10.92 9.81 12.83
N MET A 387 -10.64 10.97 12.22
CA MET A 387 -10.46 12.23 12.95
C MET A 387 -11.74 12.72 13.62
N LEU A 388 -12.89 12.58 12.96
CA LEU A 388 -14.17 12.93 13.55
C LEU A 388 -14.56 11.98 14.69
N CYS A 389 -14.28 10.68 14.57
CA CYS A 389 -14.40 9.72 15.66
C CYS A 389 -13.52 10.15 16.85
N LEU A 390 -12.27 10.55 16.60
CA LEU A 390 -11.35 11.02 17.63
C LEU A 390 -11.89 12.27 18.33
N HIS A 391 -12.40 13.24 17.56
CA HIS A 391 -13.06 14.44 18.10
C HIS A 391 -14.27 14.09 18.98
N LYS A 392 -14.99 13.01 18.65
CA LYS A 392 -16.10 12.45 19.43
C LYS A 392 -15.65 11.46 20.54
N GLY A 393 -14.35 11.40 20.83
CA GLY A 393 -13.79 10.63 21.96
C GLY A 393 -13.54 9.14 21.68
N VAL A 394 -13.43 8.72 20.41
CA VAL A 394 -13.13 7.33 20.03
C VAL A 394 -11.94 7.26 19.09
N LEU A 395 -10.92 6.50 19.48
CA LEU A 395 -9.74 6.31 18.67
C LEU A 395 -9.96 5.18 17.65
N THR A 396 -9.87 5.48 16.35
CA THR A 396 -9.98 4.52 15.25
C THR A 396 -8.83 4.69 14.27
N TYR A 397 -8.59 3.73 13.38
CA TYR A 397 -7.46 3.78 12.44
C TYR A 397 -7.92 3.81 10.97
N PRO A 398 -7.49 4.77 10.15
CA PRO A 398 -7.76 4.76 8.71
C PRO A 398 -6.80 3.82 7.97
N ASP A 399 -7.33 2.95 7.10
CA ASP A 399 -6.60 1.95 6.30
C ASP A 399 -7.24 1.85 4.90
N GLY A 400 -6.82 2.73 3.97
CA GLY A 400 -7.42 2.83 2.64
C GLY A 400 -8.91 3.19 2.72
N ASP A 401 -9.77 2.33 2.15
CA ASP A 401 -11.24 2.43 2.21
C ASP A 401 -11.85 1.85 3.50
N ARG A 402 -11.03 1.29 4.40
CA ARG A 402 -11.46 0.73 5.69
C ARG A 402 -11.14 1.68 6.85
N VAL A 403 -12.09 1.93 7.73
CA VAL A 403 -11.79 2.33 9.13
C VAL A 403 -11.62 1.05 9.94
N ARG A 404 -10.38 0.78 10.29
CA ARG A 404 -9.99 -0.38 11.09
C ARG A 404 -10.17 -0.07 12.57
N MET A 405 -10.82 -1.01 13.26
CA MET A 405 -11.04 -0.95 14.70
C MET A 405 -10.78 -2.30 15.35
N GLY A 406 -10.48 -2.28 16.65
CA GLY A 406 -10.37 -3.45 17.49
C GLY A 406 -10.35 -3.02 18.94
N VAL A 407 -11.11 -3.70 19.79
CA VAL A 407 -11.26 -3.31 21.20
C VAL A 407 -10.57 -4.31 22.13
N ALA A 408 -10.21 -3.83 23.32
CA ALA A 408 -9.82 -4.72 24.42
C ALA A 408 -10.94 -5.73 24.70
N LEU A 409 -10.59 -6.98 25.00
CA LEU A 409 -11.57 -8.04 25.21
C LEU A 409 -12.35 -7.84 26.51
N ASN A 410 -11.74 -7.19 27.51
CA ASN A 410 -12.39 -6.82 28.76
C ASN A 410 -13.07 -5.43 28.73
N ILE A 411 -13.29 -4.84 27.54
CA ILE A 411 -14.01 -3.56 27.42
C ILE A 411 -15.38 -3.63 28.11
N PRO A 412 -15.70 -2.71 29.04
CA PRO A 412 -17.03 -2.62 29.62
C PRO A 412 -18.09 -2.42 28.54
N GLU A 413 -19.26 -3.03 28.71
CA GLU A 413 -20.36 -2.90 27.76
C GLU A 413 -20.77 -1.44 27.52
N ALA A 414 -20.79 -0.64 28.60
CA ALA A 414 -21.09 0.78 28.52
C ALA A 414 -20.10 1.55 27.62
N ASP A 415 -18.79 1.25 27.71
CA ASP A 415 -17.78 1.89 26.88
C ASP A 415 -17.87 1.42 25.42
N LEU A 416 -18.14 0.13 25.20
CA LEU A 416 -18.35 -0.42 23.86
C LEU A 416 -19.54 0.27 23.16
N LEU A 417 -20.69 0.35 23.83
CA LEU A 417 -21.90 0.97 23.27
C LEU A 417 -21.72 2.48 23.06
N ARG A 418 -21.07 3.18 23.99
CA ARG A 418 -20.70 4.58 23.81
C ARG A 418 -19.80 4.78 22.60
N GLY A 419 -18.77 3.94 22.44
CA GLY A 419 -17.86 4.03 21.31
C GLY A 419 -18.56 3.78 19.97
N ILE A 420 -19.42 2.75 19.89
CA ILE A 420 -20.24 2.48 18.71
C ILE A 420 -21.16 3.66 18.39
N THR A 421 -21.76 4.28 19.41
CA THR A 421 -22.62 5.47 19.25
C THR A 421 -21.84 6.64 18.65
N SER A 422 -20.67 6.98 19.22
CA SER A 422 -19.82 8.05 18.70
C SER A 422 -19.38 7.79 17.24
N VAL A 423 -19.11 6.54 16.87
CA VAL A 423 -18.79 6.17 15.48
C VAL A 423 -20.01 6.36 14.57
N LYS A 424 -21.21 5.97 14.99
CA LYS A 424 -22.47 6.21 14.24
C LYS A 424 -22.70 7.70 14.02
N GLU A 425 -22.50 8.51 15.06
CA GLU A 425 -22.62 9.97 14.96
C GLU A 425 -21.58 10.57 14.03
N ALA A 426 -20.31 10.13 14.09
CA ALA A 426 -19.26 10.58 13.18
C ALA A 426 -19.62 10.25 11.72
N LEU A 427 -20.20 9.07 11.48
CA LEU A 427 -20.69 8.69 10.16
C LEU A 427 -21.84 9.59 9.69
N LEU A 428 -22.80 9.92 10.55
CA LEU A 428 -23.97 10.74 10.20
C LEU A 428 -23.60 12.20 9.95
N GLU A 429 -22.64 12.74 10.70
CA GLU A 429 -22.25 14.15 10.65
C GLU A 429 -21.09 14.42 9.68
N LEU A 430 -20.59 13.42 8.95
CA LEU A 430 -19.35 13.56 8.15
C LEU A 430 -19.37 14.73 7.16
N GLU A 431 -20.53 15.03 6.56
CA GLU A 431 -20.72 16.16 5.64
C GLU A 431 -20.99 17.50 6.35
N ASP A 432 -21.39 17.48 7.62
CA ASP A 432 -21.65 18.70 8.43
C ASP A 432 -20.35 19.44 8.78
N TYR A 433 -19.20 18.79 8.65
CA TYR A 433 -17.89 19.34 8.95
C TYR A 433 -17.14 19.75 7.67
N ASP A 434 -17.06 21.05 7.41
CA ASP A 434 -16.33 21.61 6.28
C ASP A 434 -14.83 21.33 6.40
N GLU A 435 -14.27 21.62 7.56
CA GLU A 435 -12.85 21.45 7.83
C GLU A 435 -12.64 20.46 8.98
N ILE A 436 -11.79 19.45 8.73
CA ILE A 436 -11.29 18.53 9.74
C ILE A 436 -9.78 18.52 9.60
N GLU A 437 -9.07 19.12 10.55
CA GLU A 437 -7.60 19.08 10.54
C GLU A 437 -7.11 17.66 10.76
N THR A 438 -6.46 17.09 9.75
CA THR A 438 -5.96 15.72 9.80
C THR A 438 -4.46 15.63 10.13
N GLY A 439 -3.83 16.73 10.53
CA GLY A 439 -2.37 16.81 10.70
C GLY A 439 -1.60 16.92 9.38
N PRO A 440 -0.25 16.98 9.42
CA PRO A 440 0.58 17.22 8.26
C PRO A 440 0.41 16.15 7.16
N PRO A 441 0.55 16.53 5.88
CA PRO A 441 0.55 15.59 4.77
C PRO A 441 1.74 14.63 4.88
N MET A 442 1.52 13.38 4.48
CA MET A 442 2.48 12.29 4.64
C MET A 442 3.66 12.44 3.68
N LYS A 443 4.90 12.25 4.15
CA LYS A 443 6.08 12.11 3.26
C LYS A 443 6.07 10.71 2.62
N GLY A 444 6.29 10.62 1.31
CA GLY A 444 6.45 9.36 0.58
C GLY A 444 5.16 8.59 0.29
N VAL A 445 4.00 9.11 0.69
CA VAL A 445 2.69 8.62 0.27
C VAL A 445 2.21 9.58 -0.80
N VAL A 446 2.11 9.09 -2.04
CA VAL A 446 1.21 9.71 -3.02
C VAL A 446 -0.15 9.72 -2.32
N PRO A 447 -0.74 10.89 -1.98
CA PRO A 447 -2.02 10.93 -1.29
C PRO A 447 -2.98 9.96 -1.97
N ASP A 448 -3.85 9.26 -1.25
CA ASP A 448 -4.93 8.51 -1.91
C ASP A 448 -5.63 9.41 -2.96
N MET A 449 -5.76 10.71 -2.67
CA MET A 449 -6.19 11.75 -3.61
C MET A 449 -5.38 11.89 -4.90
N ALA A 450 -4.08 11.61 -4.95
CA ALA A 450 -3.22 11.77 -6.14
C ALA A 450 -3.23 10.54 -7.06
N LEU A 451 -3.41 9.33 -6.50
CA LEU A 451 -3.76 8.13 -7.26
C LEU A 451 -5.23 8.16 -7.70
N GLU A 452 -6.13 8.64 -6.83
CA GLU A 452 -7.56 8.84 -7.13
C GLU A 452 -7.80 9.97 -8.13
N SER A 453 -7.07 11.09 -8.10
CA SER A 453 -7.23 12.18 -9.07
C SER A 453 -6.81 11.73 -10.46
N SER A 454 -5.73 10.95 -10.55
CA SER A 454 -5.27 10.36 -11.81
C SER A 454 -6.28 9.37 -12.37
N GLN A 455 -6.82 8.46 -11.56
CA GLN A 455 -7.81 7.47 -12.02
C GLN A 455 -9.19 8.11 -12.30
N THR A 456 -9.66 9.02 -11.46
CA THR A 456 -10.92 9.75 -11.65
C THR A 456 -10.86 10.65 -12.88
N PHE A 457 -9.71 11.29 -13.14
CA PHE A 457 -9.46 12.03 -14.38
C PHE A 457 -9.48 11.12 -15.61
N LEU A 458 -8.86 9.93 -15.54
CA LEU A 458 -8.92 8.93 -16.61
C LEU A 458 -10.35 8.40 -16.84
N ASP A 459 -11.13 8.21 -15.79
CA ASP A 459 -12.52 7.75 -15.86
C ASP A 459 -13.45 8.86 -16.42
N ILE A 460 -13.22 10.13 -16.06
CA ILE A 460 -13.90 11.30 -16.65
C ILE A 460 -13.54 11.43 -18.13
N LEU A 461 -12.27 11.27 -18.51
CA LEU A 461 -11.85 11.26 -19.91
C LEU A 461 -12.45 10.11 -20.70
N GLN A 462 -12.61 8.92 -20.09
CA GLN A 462 -13.32 7.80 -20.71
C GLN A 462 -14.83 8.06 -20.83
N GLY A 463 -15.44 8.74 -19.86
CA GLY A 463 -16.84 9.13 -19.87
C GLY A 463 -17.17 10.27 -20.85
N LEU A 464 -16.21 11.16 -21.13
CA LEU A 464 -16.32 12.27 -22.07
C LEU A 464 -16.02 11.88 -23.53
N LYS A 465 -15.61 10.63 -23.79
CA LYS A 465 -15.49 10.14 -25.17
C LYS A 465 -16.84 10.26 -25.87
N PRO A 466 -16.95 10.99 -26.99
CA PRO A 466 -18.17 10.97 -27.78
C PRO A 466 -18.47 9.52 -28.16
N ARG A 467 -19.70 9.06 -27.91
CA ARG A 467 -20.17 7.84 -28.56
C ARG A 467 -20.14 8.13 -30.06
N LEU A 468 -19.15 7.59 -30.76
CA LEU A 468 -19.13 7.58 -32.22
C LEU A 468 -20.31 6.72 -32.69
N SER A 469 -21.48 7.33 -32.81
CA SER A 469 -22.52 6.84 -33.69
C SER A 469 -22.26 7.44 -35.07
N PRO A 470 -22.15 6.63 -36.13
CA PRO A 470 -22.08 7.15 -37.48
C PRO A 470 -23.48 7.64 -37.85
N THR A 471 -23.75 8.93 -37.64
CA THR A 471 -24.89 9.60 -38.26
C THR A 471 -24.37 10.69 -39.17
N SER A 472 -24.47 10.40 -40.46
CA SER A 472 -24.35 11.36 -41.55
C SER A 472 -25.33 12.52 -41.36
N SER A 473 -24.82 13.73 -41.30
CA SER A 473 -25.45 14.88 -41.95
C SER A 473 -24.46 16.04 -41.96
N ALA A 474 -24.17 16.51 -43.16
CA ALA A 474 -23.53 17.78 -43.43
C ALA A 474 -24.32 18.95 -42.82
N ASP A 475 -23.66 20.10 -42.77
CA ASP A 475 -24.19 21.44 -42.49
C ASP A 475 -24.04 21.94 -41.05
N SER A 476 -22.84 22.43 -40.73
CA SER A 476 -22.69 23.72 -40.03
C SER A 476 -21.33 24.34 -40.35
N GLU A 477 -21.37 25.49 -41.00
CA GLU A 477 -20.24 26.30 -41.45
C GLU A 477 -19.40 26.83 -40.28
N CYS A 478 -18.15 26.37 -40.17
CA CYS A 478 -17.05 27.15 -39.62
C CYS A 478 -15.71 26.51 -40.07
N SER A 479 -15.35 26.67 -41.35
CA SER A 479 -14.08 26.15 -41.89
C SER A 479 -12.95 27.15 -41.68
N TYR A 480 -12.10 26.89 -40.69
CA TYR A 480 -10.80 27.56 -40.52
C TYR A 480 -9.72 26.97 -41.47
N SER A 481 -10.07 26.75 -42.75
CA SER A 481 -9.16 26.17 -43.76
C SER A 481 -8.35 27.20 -44.55
N ASP A 482 -8.68 28.48 -44.51
CA ASP A 482 -8.24 29.40 -45.58
C ASP A 482 -6.94 30.18 -45.30
N TYR A 483 -6.13 29.75 -44.33
CA TYR A 483 -4.81 30.38 -44.04
C TYR A 483 -3.63 29.41 -43.98
N TRP A 484 -3.77 28.20 -44.51
CA TRP A 484 -2.72 27.19 -44.43
C TRP A 484 -2.47 26.59 -45.82
N ASP A 485 -1.28 26.83 -46.36
CA ASP A 485 -0.87 26.38 -47.69
C ASP A 485 -0.62 24.86 -47.68
N ASP A 486 -1.50 24.12 -48.35
CA ASP A 486 -1.61 22.64 -48.36
C ASP A 486 -0.45 21.91 -49.08
N ALA A 487 0.61 22.60 -49.48
CA ALA A 487 1.76 22.01 -50.16
C ALA A 487 2.85 21.44 -49.23
N GLU A 488 2.81 21.72 -47.92
CA GLU A 488 3.82 21.24 -46.95
C GLU A 488 3.44 19.95 -46.19
N PHE A 489 2.26 19.36 -46.46
CA PHE A 489 1.84 18.12 -45.81
C PHE A 489 1.74 16.94 -46.79
N VAL A 490 2.61 15.95 -46.59
CA VAL A 490 2.48 14.63 -47.23
C VAL A 490 1.18 13.97 -46.78
N ALA A 491 0.43 13.44 -47.75
CA ALA A 491 -0.95 12.98 -47.65
C ALA A 491 -1.26 12.00 -46.49
N ILE A 492 -2.42 12.25 -45.87
CA ILE A 492 -3.15 11.30 -45.02
C ILE A 492 -3.55 10.11 -45.89
N VAL A 493 -2.91 8.95 -45.69
CA VAL A 493 -3.46 7.66 -46.09
C VAL A 493 -3.96 6.97 -44.83
N GLU A 494 -5.26 6.67 -44.87
CA GLU A 494 -6.08 5.94 -43.90
C GLU A 494 -5.29 4.97 -42.99
N ARG A 495 -5.31 5.22 -41.67
CA ARG A 495 -5.04 4.20 -40.65
C ARG A 495 -6.17 4.20 -39.62
N PRO A 496 -6.54 3.04 -39.04
CA PRO A 496 -7.60 2.94 -38.05
C PRO A 496 -7.18 3.62 -36.73
N PRO A 497 -8.14 3.97 -35.86
CA PRO A 497 -7.88 4.73 -34.64
C PRO A 497 -6.94 3.98 -33.68
N CYS A 498 -5.87 4.66 -33.24
CA CYS A 498 -4.98 4.18 -32.18
C CYS A 498 -5.73 4.13 -30.83
N ASN A 499 -5.70 2.98 -30.16
CA ASN A 499 -5.87 2.89 -28.71
C ASN A 499 -4.50 3.13 -28.06
N PRO A 500 -4.27 4.22 -27.31
CA PRO A 500 -3.02 4.38 -26.58
C PRO A 500 -3.03 3.44 -25.37
N THR A 501 -2.13 2.46 -25.37
CA THR A 501 -1.78 1.68 -24.18
C THR A 501 -0.36 2.09 -23.78
N PRO A 502 -0.11 2.52 -22.53
CA PRO A 502 1.25 2.80 -22.06
C PRO A 502 2.10 1.53 -22.21
N THR A 503 3.28 1.66 -22.81
CA THR A 503 4.23 0.55 -22.94
C THR A 503 5.36 0.77 -21.95
N ILE A 504 5.31 0.05 -20.82
CA ILE A 504 6.37 0.04 -19.82
C ILE A 504 7.42 -0.97 -20.27
N LEU A 505 8.64 -0.51 -20.53
CA LEU A 505 9.76 -1.40 -20.86
C LEU A 505 10.34 -2.02 -19.59
N ASN A 506 10.56 -3.33 -19.61
CA ASN A 506 11.17 -4.05 -18.50
C ASN A 506 12.71 -3.92 -18.50
N PRO A 507 13.41 -4.31 -17.42
CA PRO A 507 14.86 -4.14 -17.31
C PRO A 507 15.69 -4.89 -18.36
N GLU A 508 15.21 -6.04 -18.84
CA GLU A 508 15.87 -6.80 -19.91
C GLU A 508 15.71 -6.08 -21.25
N GLU A 509 14.52 -5.54 -21.54
CA GLU A 509 14.22 -4.71 -22.71
C GLU A 509 15.04 -3.42 -22.72
N LEU A 510 15.20 -2.75 -21.56
CA LEU A 510 16.09 -1.59 -21.40
C LEU A 510 17.56 -1.94 -21.67
N THR A 511 17.99 -3.14 -21.28
CA THR A 511 19.37 -3.64 -21.52
C THR A 511 19.60 -3.99 -22.99
N GLU A 512 18.59 -4.50 -23.70
CA GLU A 512 18.65 -4.74 -25.15
C GLU A 512 18.63 -3.44 -25.96
N VAL A 513 17.84 -2.45 -25.54
CA VAL A 513 17.87 -1.08 -26.09
C VAL A 513 19.27 -0.46 -25.91
N GLU A 514 19.89 -0.62 -24.73
CA GLU A 514 21.25 -0.16 -24.46
C GLU A 514 22.30 -0.81 -25.39
N LYS A 515 22.17 -2.12 -25.68
CA LYS A 515 23.02 -2.84 -26.65
C LYS A 515 22.77 -2.40 -28.09
N ALA A 516 21.52 -2.17 -28.50
CA ALA A 516 21.15 -1.74 -29.85
C ALA A 516 21.67 -0.32 -30.16
N ILE A 517 21.64 0.57 -29.16
CA ILE A 517 22.18 1.94 -29.25
C ILE A 517 23.72 1.91 -29.34
N SER A 518 24.36 1.04 -28.56
CA SER A 518 25.83 0.96 -28.45
C SER A 518 26.53 0.26 -29.63
N SER A 519 25.83 -0.59 -30.39
CA SER A 519 26.42 -1.45 -31.44
C SER A 519 26.34 -0.88 -32.87
N ARG A 520 25.75 0.30 -33.08
CA ARG A 520 25.64 0.91 -34.41
C ARG A 520 26.99 1.49 -34.88
N PRO A 521 27.52 1.08 -36.06
CA PRO A 521 28.68 1.74 -36.66
C PRO A 521 28.33 3.18 -37.07
N PRO A 522 29.31 4.09 -37.16
CA PRO A 522 29.07 5.44 -37.68
C PRO A 522 28.52 5.34 -39.11
N ALA A 523 27.44 6.08 -39.37
CA ALA A 523 26.62 5.92 -40.57
C ALA A 523 27.39 6.16 -41.89
N ASN A 524 27.09 5.31 -42.87
CA ASN A 524 27.54 5.40 -44.26
C ASN A 524 26.90 6.66 -44.93
N PRO A 525 27.64 7.50 -45.68
CA PRO A 525 27.19 8.87 -46.02
C PRO A 525 26.13 9.00 -47.11
N SER A 526 25.43 7.93 -47.50
CA SER A 526 24.66 7.88 -48.77
C SER A 526 23.16 7.60 -48.63
N ALA A 527 22.57 7.65 -47.42
CA ALA A 527 21.13 7.68 -47.23
C ALA A 527 20.68 9.07 -46.73
N PRO A 528 19.61 9.69 -47.28
CA PRO A 528 19.07 10.92 -46.74
C PRO A 528 18.25 10.61 -45.48
N LEU A 529 18.96 10.43 -44.37
CA LEU A 529 18.41 10.46 -43.02
C LEU A 529 18.84 11.76 -42.35
N SER A 530 17.86 12.40 -41.70
CA SER A 530 17.91 13.71 -41.06
C SER A 530 19.27 14.09 -40.45
N THR A 531 19.70 15.31 -40.74
CA THR A 531 20.86 16.00 -40.14
C THR A 531 20.98 15.71 -38.63
N PRO A 532 22.19 15.39 -38.11
CA PRO A 532 22.42 15.32 -36.66
C PRO A 532 21.98 16.64 -36.03
N ILE A 533 21.07 16.59 -35.07
CA ILE A 533 20.62 17.77 -34.34
C ILE A 533 21.76 18.22 -33.44
N ASP A 534 22.16 19.49 -33.51
CA ASP A 534 23.23 19.97 -32.63
C ASP A 534 22.77 19.98 -31.16
N MET A 535 23.74 19.91 -30.25
CA MET A 535 23.48 19.87 -28.81
C MET A 535 22.70 21.09 -28.29
N PRO A 536 22.97 22.34 -28.75
CA PRO A 536 22.12 23.48 -28.41
C PRO A 536 20.65 23.27 -28.76
N THR A 537 20.36 22.77 -29.96
CA THR A 537 18.99 22.49 -30.42
C THR A 537 18.35 21.36 -29.63
N THR A 538 19.12 20.32 -29.26
CA THR A 538 18.63 19.21 -28.41
C THR A 538 18.31 19.69 -26.99
N LEU A 539 19.15 20.55 -26.41
CA LEU A 539 18.91 21.19 -25.12
C LEU A 539 17.70 22.11 -25.17
N THR A 540 17.55 22.95 -26.20
CA THR A 540 16.35 23.78 -26.40
C THR A 540 15.09 22.93 -26.49
N ILE A 541 15.14 21.83 -27.23
CA ILE A 541 14.01 20.89 -27.34
C ILE A 541 13.65 20.27 -25.99
N LEU A 542 14.65 19.84 -25.20
CA LEU A 542 14.43 19.26 -23.87
C LEU A 542 13.96 20.31 -22.84
N THR A 543 14.46 21.54 -22.90
CA THR A 543 13.96 22.63 -22.07
C THR A 543 12.52 22.97 -22.41
N CYS A 544 12.17 23.04 -23.70
CA CYS A 544 10.78 23.20 -24.14
C CYS A 544 9.90 22.05 -23.64
N TYR A 545 10.41 20.81 -23.65
CA TYR A 545 9.70 19.63 -23.15
C TYR A 545 9.42 19.69 -21.65
N THR A 546 10.42 20.03 -20.83
CA THR A 546 10.27 20.17 -19.38
C THR A 546 9.36 21.34 -19.00
N LEU A 547 9.48 22.47 -19.70
CA LEU A 547 8.58 23.62 -19.51
C LEU A 547 7.14 23.29 -19.92
N LEU A 548 6.95 22.45 -20.95
CA LEU A 548 5.65 21.89 -21.29
C LEU A 548 5.10 21.05 -20.15
N LEU A 549 5.86 20.11 -19.60
CA LEU A 549 5.41 19.28 -18.47
C LEU A 549 5.07 20.09 -17.21
N GLN A 550 5.79 21.17 -16.93
CA GLN A 550 5.47 22.10 -15.82
C GLN A 550 4.23 22.95 -16.12
N ALA A 551 4.05 23.37 -17.37
CA ALA A 551 2.82 24.03 -17.81
C ALA A 551 1.62 23.07 -17.72
N TYR A 552 1.81 21.79 -18.02
CA TYR A 552 0.83 20.72 -17.77
C TYR A 552 0.45 20.68 -16.30
N ASP A 553 1.41 20.48 -15.40
CA ASP A 553 1.13 20.36 -13.97
C ASP A 553 0.36 21.58 -13.43
N THR A 554 0.72 22.77 -13.90
CA THR A 554 0.04 24.02 -13.56
C THR A 554 -1.39 24.10 -14.14
N ILE A 555 -1.57 23.80 -15.43
CA ILE A 555 -2.86 23.85 -16.12
C ILE A 555 -3.82 22.79 -15.54
N PHE A 556 -3.35 21.55 -15.37
CA PHE A 556 -4.15 20.46 -14.84
C PHE A 556 -4.50 20.65 -13.36
N SER A 557 -3.59 21.20 -12.55
CA SER A 557 -3.89 21.57 -11.15
C SER A 557 -4.91 22.71 -11.05
N GLN A 558 -4.88 23.68 -11.97
CA GLN A 558 -5.86 24.76 -12.02
C GLN A 558 -7.23 24.29 -12.52
N ILE A 559 -7.27 23.45 -13.56
CA ILE A 559 -8.50 22.78 -14.02
C ILE A 559 -9.10 21.96 -12.87
N TYR A 560 -8.29 21.14 -12.19
CA TYR A 560 -8.74 20.33 -11.06
C TYR A 560 -9.27 21.21 -9.91
N SER A 561 -8.57 22.27 -9.56
CA SER A 561 -8.99 23.21 -8.51
C SER A 561 -10.29 23.94 -8.87
N ALA A 562 -10.49 24.28 -10.14
CA ALA A 562 -11.72 24.91 -10.62
C ALA A 562 -12.92 23.94 -10.63
N LEU A 563 -12.70 22.67 -10.97
CA LEU A 563 -13.72 21.62 -10.98
C LEU A 563 -14.08 21.14 -9.55
N ALA A 564 -13.10 21.10 -8.63
CA ALA A 564 -13.29 20.61 -7.26
C ALA A 564 -14.20 21.47 -6.37
N ILE A 565 -14.48 22.73 -6.77
CA ILE A 565 -15.28 23.69 -6.01
C ILE A 565 -16.77 23.64 -6.42
N ARG A 566 -17.17 22.92 -7.48
CA ARG A 566 -18.55 22.95 -8.03
C ARG A 566 -19.12 21.55 -8.25
N THR A 567 -20.38 21.35 -7.86
CA THR A 567 -21.09 20.06 -7.94
C THR A 567 -22.07 19.96 -9.12
N ASP A 568 -22.15 20.97 -10.00
CA ASP A 568 -23.21 21.13 -11.00
C ASP A 568 -22.72 21.46 -12.43
N ILE A 569 -21.64 20.82 -12.87
CA ILE A 569 -21.14 20.97 -14.25
C ILE A 569 -22.00 20.14 -15.20
N THR A 570 -22.90 20.82 -15.91
CA THR A 570 -23.88 20.19 -16.83
C THR A 570 -23.56 20.46 -18.30
N SER A 571 -22.59 21.34 -18.62
CA SER A 571 -22.12 21.63 -19.98
C SER A 571 -20.70 22.25 -19.99
N PRO A 572 -19.92 22.13 -21.09
CA PRO A 572 -18.58 22.74 -21.21
C PRO A 572 -18.53 24.26 -20.94
N SER A 573 -19.61 24.98 -21.29
CA SER A 573 -19.78 26.41 -21.03
C SER A 573 -19.89 26.80 -19.54
N SER A 574 -20.04 25.82 -18.64
CA SER A 574 -20.10 26.05 -17.18
C SER A 574 -18.72 25.98 -16.48
N ILE A 575 -17.67 25.55 -17.19
CA ILE A 575 -16.29 25.42 -16.67
C ILE A 575 -15.57 26.77 -16.73
N PRO A 576 -15.09 27.40 -15.63
CA PRO A 576 -14.38 28.68 -15.68
C PRO A 576 -13.22 28.68 -16.70
N SER A 577 -12.90 29.85 -17.27
CA SER A 577 -11.73 30.01 -18.16
C SER A 577 -10.48 29.50 -17.43
N VAL A 578 -9.76 28.57 -18.07
CA VAL A 578 -8.56 27.93 -17.51
C VAL A 578 -7.38 28.89 -17.60
N LEU A 579 -7.36 29.75 -18.63
CA LEU A 579 -6.38 30.80 -18.84
C LEU A 579 -7.10 32.15 -19.09
N PRO A 580 -7.63 32.80 -18.03
CA PRO A 580 -8.44 34.01 -18.18
C PRO A 580 -7.65 35.17 -18.82
N GLY A 581 -8.26 35.81 -19.84
CA GLY A 581 -7.70 36.97 -20.56
C GLY A 581 -6.71 36.63 -21.69
N LEU A 582 -6.67 35.38 -22.14
CA LEU A 582 -5.78 34.97 -23.23
C LEU A 582 -6.38 35.33 -24.60
N HIS A 583 -5.68 36.18 -25.35
CA HIS A 583 -6.07 36.56 -26.72
C HIS A 583 -5.04 36.09 -27.74
N PHE A 584 -5.51 35.48 -28.84
CA PHE A 584 -4.66 35.10 -29.99
C PHE A 584 -5.11 35.87 -31.23
N GLY A 585 -4.26 36.79 -31.74
CA GLY A 585 -4.55 37.51 -32.98
C GLY A 585 -5.85 38.33 -32.97
N GLY A 586 -6.30 38.80 -31.81
CA GLY A 586 -7.58 39.52 -31.63
C GLY A 586 -8.76 38.61 -31.31
N PHE A 587 -8.57 37.29 -31.27
CA PHE A 587 -9.56 36.31 -30.85
C PHE A 587 -9.52 36.12 -29.33
N ASP A 588 -10.64 36.33 -28.65
CA ASP A 588 -10.78 36.12 -27.20
C ASP A 588 -11.12 34.66 -26.92
N LEU A 589 -10.23 33.96 -26.20
CA LEU A 589 -10.41 32.55 -25.88
C LEU A 589 -11.30 32.35 -24.65
N ASP A 590 -11.64 33.38 -23.88
CA ASP A 590 -12.50 33.25 -22.69
C ASP A 590 -13.92 32.73 -23.02
N GLU A 591 -14.36 32.95 -24.27
CA GLU A 591 -15.62 32.46 -24.81
C GLU A 591 -15.53 31.02 -25.39
N HIS A 592 -14.33 30.44 -25.50
CA HIS A 592 -14.05 29.15 -26.15
C HIS A 592 -13.26 28.18 -25.23
N ARG A 593 -13.94 27.75 -24.15
CA ARG A 593 -13.38 26.94 -23.05
C ARG A 593 -12.94 25.52 -23.45
N ASP A 594 -13.62 24.95 -24.42
CA ASP A 594 -13.26 23.69 -25.09
C ASP A 594 -11.89 23.80 -25.78
N MET A 595 -11.66 24.89 -26.54
CA MET A 595 -10.37 25.14 -27.18
C MET A 595 -9.24 25.41 -26.17
N GLN A 596 -9.53 26.08 -25.05
CA GLN A 596 -8.53 26.27 -23.99
C GLN A 596 -8.02 24.95 -23.37
N ILE A 597 -8.83 23.90 -23.41
CA ILE A 597 -8.47 22.56 -22.90
C ILE A 597 -7.87 21.71 -24.03
N GLU A 598 -8.44 21.77 -25.23
CA GLU A 598 -8.03 20.95 -26.37
C GLU A 598 -6.73 21.44 -27.01
N MET A 599 -6.47 22.75 -27.06
CA MET A 599 -5.20 23.30 -27.57
C MET A 599 -3.99 22.76 -26.80
N PRO A 600 -3.91 22.86 -25.45
CA PRO A 600 -2.80 22.27 -24.71
C PRO A 600 -2.65 20.77 -24.97
N ILE A 601 -3.74 19.99 -25.00
CA ILE A 601 -3.67 18.54 -25.21
C ILE A 601 -3.14 18.20 -26.62
N GLN A 602 -3.68 18.84 -27.66
CA GLN A 602 -3.33 18.57 -29.06
C GLN A 602 -1.95 19.11 -29.43
N LEU A 603 -1.62 20.34 -29.01
CA LEU A 603 -0.33 20.96 -29.29
C LEU A 603 0.79 20.13 -28.65
N SER A 604 0.55 19.67 -27.43
CA SER A 604 1.54 18.92 -26.66
C SER A 604 1.67 17.48 -27.12
N ALA A 605 0.58 16.78 -27.46
CA ALA A 605 0.65 15.46 -28.09
C ALA A 605 1.43 15.52 -29.42
N ARG A 606 1.21 16.57 -30.23
CA ARG A 606 1.94 16.78 -31.48
C ARG A 606 3.41 17.18 -31.27
N MET A 607 3.70 17.98 -30.24
CA MET A 607 5.08 18.35 -29.88
C MET A 607 5.84 17.14 -29.34
N LEU A 608 5.23 16.34 -28.45
CA LEU A 608 5.73 15.06 -27.97
C LEU A 608 6.13 14.13 -29.12
N VAL A 609 5.20 13.87 -30.04
CA VAL A 609 5.46 13.01 -31.21
C VAL A 609 6.60 13.55 -32.08
N ARG A 610 6.68 14.87 -32.30
CA ARG A 610 7.77 15.49 -33.07
C ARG A 610 9.12 15.41 -32.35
N ILE A 611 9.13 15.56 -31.02
CA ILE A 611 10.32 15.43 -30.18
C ILE A 611 10.80 13.98 -30.21
N GLU A 612 9.89 13.01 -30.06
CA GLU A 612 10.19 11.58 -30.12
C GLU A 612 10.73 11.15 -31.49
N GLN A 613 10.17 11.69 -32.58
CA GLN A 613 10.67 11.46 -33.94
C GLN A 613 12.06 12.09 -34.17
N LYS A 614 12.29 13.31 -33.70
CA LYS A 614 13.58 14.01 -33.80
C LYS A 614 14.67 13.33 -32.97
N LEU A 615 14.33 12.73 -31.84
CA LEU A 615 15.22 11.96 -30.98
C LEU A 615 15.42 10.50 -31.46
N GLY A 616 14.65 10.06 -32.47
CA GLY A 616 14.79 8.75 -33.11
C GLY A 616 14.09 7.59 -32.37
N PHE A 617 13.22 7.88 -31.39
CA PHE A 617 12.57 6.86 -30.56
C PHE A 617 11.56 5.99 -31.34
N ALA A 618 10.94 6.54 -32.38
CA ALA A 618 9.97 5.81 -33.21
C ALA A 618 10.58 4.61 -33.97
N GLU A 619 11.88 4.62 -34.28
CA GLU A 619 12.56 3.50 -34.95
C GLU A 619 12.89 2.35 -33.99
N ILE A 620 13.10 2.63 -32.70
CA ILE A 620 13.48 1.65 -31.67
C ILE A 620 12.30 0.73 -31.33
N CYS A 621 11.09 1.29 -31.26
CA CYS A 621 9.86 0.51 -31.10
C CYS A 621 9.50 -0.31 -32.35
N TYR A 622 9.92 0.13 -33.55
CA TYR A 622 9.62 -0.55 -34.81
C TYR A 622 10.52 -1.76 -35.08
N SER A 623 11.81 -1.70 -34.71
CA SER A 623 12.74 -2.84 -34.92
C SER A 623 12.40 -4.05 -34.04
N HIS A 624 11.88 -3.82 -32.82
CA HIS A 624 11.49 -4.88 -31.89
C HIS A 624 10.27 -5.70 -32.36
N ALA A 625 9.41 -5.12 -33.19
CA ALA A 625 8.22 -5.79 -33.71
C ALA A 625 8.54 -6.77 -34.86
N LEU A 626 9.63 -6.53 -35.61
CA LEU A 626 10.04 -7.35 -36.75
C LEU A 626 10.81 -8.61 -36.34
N ASP A 627 11.63 -8.55 -35.27
CA ASP A 627 12.43 -9.71 -34.82
C ASP A 627 11.61 -10.78 -34.08
N ASN A 628 10.44 -10.43 -33.52
CA ASN A 628 9.61 -11.35 -32.73
C ASN A 628 8.41 -11.96 -33.49
N ASN A 629 8.34 -11.78 -34.81
CA ASN A 629 7.28 -12.34 -35.67
C ASN A 629 5.85 -12.09 -35.14
N ARG A 630 5.65 -11.01 -34.39
CA ARG A 630 4.34 -10.49 -34.02
C ARG A 630 3.91 -9.56 -35.13
N ASN A 631 2.68 -9.68 -35.61
CA ASN A 631 2.10 -8.72 -36.55
C ASN A 631 2.35 -7.30 -36.03
N ALA A 632 3.23 -6.56 -36.69
CA ALA A 632 3.52 -5.16 -36.40
C ALA A 632 2.33 -4.30 -36.84
N SER A 633 1.24 -4.33 -36.07
CA SER A 633 0.27 -3.25 -36.09
C SER A 633 0.88 -2.05 -35.38
N SER A 634 0.90 -0.92 -36.07
CA SER A 634 1.54 0.36 -35.76
C SER A 634 1.05 1.07 -34.48
N ASN A 635 1.08 0.41 -33.32
CA ASN A 635 0.76 1.02 -32.03
C ASN A 635 2.05 1.45 -31.32
N CYS A 636 2.61 2.59 -31.72
CA CYS A 636 3.58 3.30 -30.88
C CYS A 636 2.78 4.27 -30.00
N GLY A 637 2.55 3.92 -28.73
CA GLY A 637 1.95 4.82 -27.74
C GLY A 637 2.94 5.87 -27.24
N ILE A 638 2.44 6.95 -26.65
CA ILE A 638 3.26 7.96 -25.96
C ILE A 638 4.01 7.27 -24.81
N VAL A 639 5.31 7.52 -24.72
CA VAL A 639 6.19 6.95 -23.69
C VAL A 639 5.84 7.58 -22.33
N ASP A 640 5.63 6.76 -21.29
CA ASP A 640 5.35 7.29 -19.94
C ASP A 640 6.55 8.01 -19.32
N THR A 641 6.30 8.81 -18.28
CA THR A 641 7.33 9.62 -17.60
C THR A 641 8.47 8.79 -17.01
N VAL A 642 8.19 7.58 -16.56
CA VAL A 642 9.19 6.66 -15.97
C VAL A 642 10.14 6.15 -17.07
N THR A 643 9.56 5.73 -18.19
CA THR A 643 10.29 5.21 -19.36
C THR A 643 11.08 6.33 -20.06
N ALA A 644 10.52 7.54 -20.14
CA ALA A 644 11.23 8.72 -20.66
C ALA A 644 12.43 9.09 -19.78
N SER A 645 12.27 9.06 -18.44
CA SER A 645 13.37 9.31 -17.51
C SER A 645 14.47 8.24 -17.61
N ALA A 646 14.09 6.96 -17.70
CA ALA A 646 15.05 5.86 -17.86
C ALA A 646 15.83 5.94 -19.18
N LEU A 647 15.19 6.35 -20.28
CA LEU A 647 15.84 6.57 -21.57
C LEU A 647 16.81 7.76 -21.54
N LEU A 648 16.48 8.82 -20.78
CA LEU A 648 17.38 9.94 -20.54
C LEU A 648 18.61 9.49 -19.73
N ASP A 649 18.43 8.70 -18.69
CA ASP A 649 19.54 8.16 -17.89
C ASP A 649 20.49 7.29 -18.74
N ILE A 650 19.94 6.50 -19.67
CA ILE A 650 20.72 5.69 -20.62
C ILE A 650 21.52 6.59 -21.59
N LEU A 651 20.90 7.64 -22.13
CA LEU A 651 21.56 8.58 -23.06
C LEU A 651 22.69 9.39 -22.40
N PHE A 652 22.60 9.63 -21.09
CA PHE A 652 23.55 10.44 -20.33
C PHE A 652 24.54 9.65 -19.45
N LYS A 653 24.60 8.31 -19.58
CA LYS A 653 25.61 7.47 -18.88
C LYS A 653 27.05 7.97 -19.11
N PRO A 654 27.94 7.87 -18.10
CA PRO A 654 29.35 8.20 -18.28
C PRO A 654 29.95 7.25 -19.33
N ASN A 655 30.46 7.83 -20.42
CA ASN A 655 31.10 7.16 -21.57
C ASN A 655 30.22 6.83 -22.79
N HIS A 656 29.00 7.37 -22.90
CA HIS A 656 28.23 7.26 -24.14
C HIS A 656 28.95 7.95 -25.34
N PRO A 657 29.23 7.25 -26.46
CA PRO A 657 30.14 7.69 -27.53
C PRO A 657 29.64 8.90 -28.34
N ARG A 658 28.39 9.33 -28.12
CA ARG A 658 27.76 10.48 -28.81
C ARG A 658 27.61 11.74 -27.95
N VAL A 659 28.02 11.71 -26.68
CA VAL A 659 27.88 12.85 -25.76
C VAL A 659 29.27 13.36 -25.36
N SER A 660 29.57 14.63 -25.71
CA SER A 660 30.87 15.23 -25.41
C SER A 660 31.08 15.45 -23.91
N HIS A 661 32.34 15.46 -23.46
CA HIS A 661 32.70 15.74 -22.07
C HIS A 661 32.16 17.10 -21.60
N GLU A 662 32.17 18.10 -22.48
CA GLU A 662 31.70 19.46 -22.19
C GLU A 662 30.18 19.54 -22.00
N ALA A 663 29.41 18.73 -22.73
CA ALA A 663 27.96 18.60 -22.54
C ALA A 663 27.61 17.92 -21.20
N ARG A 664 28.45 17.00 -20.72
CA ARG A 664 28.27 16.33 -19.41
C ARG A 664 28.53 17.26 -18.24
N GLU A 665 29.57 18.09 -18.33
CA GLU A 665 29.89 19.06 -17.27
C GLU A 665 28.83 20.15 -17.16
N LYS A 666 28.23 20.58 -18.29
CA LYS A 666 27.05 21.47 -18.26
C LYS A 666 25.81 20.81 -17.65
N TRP A 667 25.57 19.53 -17.90
CA TRP A 667 24.45 18.79 -17.31
C TRP A 667 24.57 18.68 -15.77
N LYS A 668 25.77 18.36 -15.27
CA LYS A 668 26.06 18.35 -13.82
C LYS A 668 25.81 19.72 -13.17
N SER A 669 26.17 20.82 -13.85
CA SER A 669 25.90 22.17 -13.33
C SER A 669 24.41 22.52 -13.29
N TYR A 670 23.57 21.91 -14.13
CA TYR A 670 22.11 22.11 -14.14
C TYR A 670 21.38 21.31 -13.06
N LEU A 671 21.92 20.15 -12.65
CA LEU A 671 21.39 19.31 -11.57
C LEU A 671 21.81 19.79 -10.16
N GLY A 672 22.56 20.90 -10.05
CA GLY A 672 23.05 21.42 -8.77
C GLY A 672 24.23 20.64 -8.19
N GLU A 673 24.71 19.59 -8.87
CA GLU A 673 25.89 18.84 -8.46
C GLU A 673 27.16 19.58 -8.93
N THR A 674 27.56 20.58 -8.15
CA THR A 674 28.95 21.03 -8.15
C THR A 674 29.72 20.29 -7.06
N GLU A 675 31.02 20.06 -7.25
CA GLU A 675 31.91 19.39 -6.27
C GLU A 675 32.02 20.10 -4.90
N ASN A 676 31.24 21.14 -4.63
CA ASN A 676 31.10 21.71 -3.30
C ASN A 676 29.62 21.84 -2.95
N GLY A 677 29.16 21.00 -2.03
CA GLY A 677 27.77 20.91 -1.61
C GLY A 677 27.17 22.25 -1.15
N GLY A 678 25.91 22.47 -1.54
CA GLY A 678 25.08 23.58 -1.06
C GLY A 678 23.78 23.74 -1.85
N ASN A 679 22.74 23.04 -1.39
CA ASN A 679 21.29 23.10 -1.66
C ASN A 679 20.76 23.28 -3.09
#